data_AF-A0A7C9RUV1-F1
#
_entry.id   AF-A0A7C9RUV1-F1
#
_cell.length_a   1.000
_cell.length_b   1.000
_cell.length_c   1.000
_cell.angle_alpha   90.00
_cell.angle_beta   90.00
_cell.angle_gamma   90.00
#
_symmetry.space_group_name_H-M   'P 1'
#
loop_
_entity.id
_entity.type
_entity.pdbx_description
1 polymer ?
#
loop_
_entity_poly.entity_id
_entity_poly.type
_entity_poly.pdbx_seq_one_letter_code
_entity_poly.pdbx_strand_id
1 'polypeptide(L)'
;MRTVDEDRVRRMREEGSLLTNSGRPGAGARKLRAALRLLGWSPEMCPESLPHRVLTSHVLISLGLAEAELGDTARGLATLDAADRVVTDHDRPILWQQRALVLHRAGRVTEALRLLDAAVPRLARAGEPFPLTSALLTRVAIGMGVGRTGRAREDLRVCEEIAAREGFALTSAKVAHDLGYCAVLDGDIPAALRSFEQAAAGYAEHGPGYLPVLGMDKARALLSAGLAAEAGRELDAAFAMFTTDRFSVDYAWAELTRAQAALATGQPDVARTWAVRAGRRFRRHGDHAWAAIADLTAMRARLATGRSAVRLAARCGELAVRLRALGLEHDAELADLLAARALLDAGRPVTVVAGRGGPVEVRVLRRLVRAGQLAPGPALRELRSGLDLLQAQRSRWGSTELRAALATTGADLAVRGLDVALASGSPRLVFSWTERCRAQSFRLTPVRPPADPVVREALAELRQLRHNLREAQVRGQRDPATRARCADLERLIQQRTWQWEGDGAARRVVSVSAVQAQLAEADQVMVSFFDRAGHLFALVADRSRLRLVPLGGTGAVVETVVRLLNDLDVMCGRRLPARLEAAVAASIDDNVQSLSAAVVAPLRGLLGDRDVVIVPTKHLSALPWGLLPEFRGRPVTVALSASTWSFGRQAARAPRRGGALLASGPRLHHAEKEIIGIGAIHPAARCLTRDTATVEAVLEALDGVDVAHLVAHGHHEPDNVLFSCLDLADGPLMAYDLARLKVAPRHVVLSACDVGQATVRAGDEALGFTAALLHSGTSSVIASVARVPDDLVVDVMSVYHRALTAGAAPARALADASPAASRIPLVCFGAG
;
A
#
# COMPACT_ATOMS: atom_id res chain seq x y z
N MET A 1 39.64 9.77 -54.10
CA MET A 1 38.82 9.10 -53.06
C MET A 1 39.33 9.59 -51.71
N ARG A 2 38.55 10.38 -50.95
CA ARG A 2 38.94 10.74 -49.59
C ARG A 2 38.81 9.47 -48.73
N THR A 3 39.91 9.03 -48.12
CA THR A 3 39.92 7.89 -47.19
C THR A 3 38.93 8.19 -46.06
N VAL A 4 37.94 7.32 -45.87
CA VAL A 4 36.96 7.47 -44.79
C VAL A 4 37.66 7.20 -43.47
N ASP A 5 37.56 8.15 -42.52
CA ASP A 5 38.03 7.98 -41.15
C ASP A 5 37.04 7.10 -40.38
N GLU A 6 37.29 5.78 -40.37
CA GLU A 6 36.45 4.80 -39.69
C GLU A 6 36.32 5.08 -38.19
N ASP A 7 37.38 5.53 -37.53
CA ASP A 7 37.38 5.82 -36.09
C ASP A 7 36.47 6.99 -35.76
N ARG A 8 36.48 8.03 -36.62
CA ARG A 8 35.54 9.14 -36.50
C ARG A 8 34.10 8.66 -36.65
N VAL A 9 33.83 7.77 -37.61
CA VAL A 9 32.48 7.21 -37.81
C VAL A 9 32.06 6.36 -36.60
N ARG A 10 32.95 5.54 -36.02
CA ARG A 10 32.69 4.75 -34.80
C ARG A 10 32.35 5.65 -33.61
N ARG A 11 33.15 6.70 -33.37
CA ARG A 11 32.86 7.72 -32.32
C ARG A 11 31.52 8.40 -32.55
N MET A 12 31.22 8.78 -33.79
CA MET A 12 29.93 9.39 -34.14
C MET A 12 28.74 8.44 -33.91
N ARG A 13 28.91 7.14 -34.17
CA ARG A 13 27.91 6.12 -33.85
C ARG A 13 27.70 6.01 -32.34
N GLU A 14 28.77 5.86 -31.57
CA GLU A 14 28.72 5.74 -30.11
C GLU A 14 28.08 6.95 -29.46
N GLU A 15 28.52 8.16 -29.81
CA GLU A 15 27.91 9.40 -29.33
C GLU A 15 26.45 9.53 -29.79
N GLY A 16 26.14 9.09 -31.02
CA GLY A 16 24.78 9.06 -31.54
C GLY A 16 23.86 8.16 -30.71
N SER A 17 24.32 6.95 -30.38
CA SER A 17 23.60 6.00 -29.52
C SER A 17 23.50 6.48 -28.08
N LEU A 18 24.56 7.08 -27.53
CA LEU A 18 24.55 7.69 -26.19
C LEU A 18 23.51 8.82 -26.12
N LEU A 19 23.47 9.70 -27.12
CA LEU A 19 22.48 10.79 -27.20
C LEU A 19 21.04 10.25 -27.30
N THR A 20 20.82 9.20 -28.11
CA THR A 20 19.52 8.54 -28.20
C THR A 20 19.11 7.95 -26.86
N ASN A 21 20.00 7.17 -26.22
CA ASN A 21 19.75 6.54 -24.93
C ASN A 21 19.61 7.55 -23.78
N SER A 22 20.21 8.74 -23.89
CA SER A 22 20.09 9.84 -22.93
C SER A 22 18.84 10.71 -23.17
N GLY A 23 17.90 10.30 -24.03
CA GLY A 23 16.66 11.03 -24.29
C GLY A 23 16.79 12.22 -25.23
N ARG A 24 17.81 12.24 -26.09
CA ARG A 24 18.02 13.27 -27.14
C ARG A 24 18.01 12.62 -28.54
N PRO A 25 16.96 11.86 -28.91
CA PRO A 25 16.94 11.06 -30.14
C PRO A 25 17.09 11.92 -31.41
N GLY A 26 16.60 13.16 -31.41
CA GLY A 26 16.81 14.09 -32.52
C GLY A 26 18.29 14.48 -32.73
N ALA A 27 19.04 14.67 -31.65
CA ALA A 27 20.48 14.93 -31.73
C ALA A 27 21.25 13.67 -32.15
N GLY A 28 20.87 12.52 -31.59
CA GLY A 28 21.41 11.21 -31.98
C GLY A 28 21.21 10.92 -33.46
N ALA A 29 19.98 11.02 -33.96
CA ALA A 29 19.64 10.82 -35.37
C ALA A 29 20.40 11.76 -36.31
N ARG A 30 20.59 13.04 -35.94
CA ARG A 30 21.42 13.98 -36.73
C ARG A 30 22.88 13.51 -36.83
N LYS A 31 23.45 13.02 -35.72
CA LYS A 31 24.83 12.53 -35.68
C LYS A 31 25.01 11.25 -36.47
N LEU A 32 24.06 10.32 -36.36
CA LEU A 32 24.04 9.06 -37.10
C LEU A 32 23.83 9.27 -38.61
N ARG A 33 22.94 10.19 -39.02
CA ARG A 33 22.81 10.57 -40.44
C ARG A 33 24.07 11.23 -40.99
N ALA A 34 24.78 12.01 -40.17
CA ALA A 34 26.08 12.57 -40.57
C ALA A 34 27.14 11.47 -40.73
N ALA A 35 27.13 10.43 -39.89
CA ALA A 35 28.00 9.26 -40.04
C ALA A 35 27.72 8.49 -41.34
N LEU A 36 26.44 8.27 -41.70
CA LEU A 36 26.07 7.64 -42.98
C LEU A 36 26.54 8.44 -44.20
N ARG A 37 26.48 9.78 -44.14
CA ARG A 37 27.01 10.65 -45.20
C ARG A 37 28.53 10.52 -45.37
N LEU A 38 29.27 10.36 -44.28
CA LEU A 38 30.73 10.13 -44.34
C LEU A 38 31.07 8.78 -44.96
N LEU A 39 30.21 7.78 -44.75
CA LEU A 39 30.32 6.45 -45.36
C LEU A 39 29.86 6.41 -46.83
N GLY A 40 29.31 7.51 -47.36
CA GLY A 40 28.79 7.58 -48.72
C GLY A 40 27.55 6.72 -48.97
N TRP A 41 26.82 6.34 -47.91
CA TRP A 41 25.67 5.43 -48.01
C TRP A 41 24.47 6.08 -48.71
N SER A 42 23.83 5.32 -49.61
CA SER A 42 22.52 5.63 -50.22
C SER A 42 21.65 4.37 -50.25
N PRO A 43 20.31 4.48 -50.10
CA PRO A 43 19.38 3.34 -50.14
C PRO A 43 19.40 2.51 -51.42
N GLU A 44 19.89 3.08 -52.52
CA GLU A 44 19.92 2.49 -53.87
C GLU A 44 21.20 1.69 -54.16
N MET A 45 22.20 1.74 -53.26
CA MET A 45 23.49 1.07 -53.49
C MET A 45 23.39 -0.45 -53.37
N CYS A 46 24.09 -1.17 -54.24
CA CYS A 46 24.21 -2.62 -54.15
C CYS A 46 25.06 -3.03 -52.92
N PRO A 47 24.60 -3.96 -52.06
CA PRO A 47 25.34 -4.38 -50.85
C PRO A 47 26.77 -4.85 -51.11
N GLU A 48 27.03 -5.44 -52.27
CA GLU A 48 28.34 -5.96 -52.68
C GLU A 48 29.32 -4.85 -53.09
N SER A 49 28.80 -3.68 -53.45
CA SER A 49 29.57 -2.51 -53.88
C SER A 49 29.85 -1.51 -52.75
N LEU A 50 29.35 -1.77 -51.54
CA LEU A 50 29.37 -0.82 -50.43
C LEU A 50 30.70 -0.88 -49.63
N PRO A 51 31.52 0.19 -49.64
CA PRO A 51 32.67 0.29 -48.75
C PRO A 51 32.23 0.29 -47.27
N HIS A 52 33.05 -0.26 -46.38
CA HIS A 52 32.78 -0.28 -44.93
C HIS A 52 31.41 -0.87 -44.55
N ARG A 53 30.96 -1.91 -45.28
CA ARG A 53 29.64 -2.56 -45.15
C ARG A 53 29.20 -2.83 -43.70
N VAL A 54 30.09 -3.38 -42.88
CA VAL A 54 29.84 -3.68 -41.46
C VAL A 54 29.52 -2.39 -40.68
N LEU A 55 30.35 -1.37 -40.80
CA LEU A 55 30.19 -0.10 -40.10
C LEU A 55 28.91 0.62 -40.53
N THR A 56 28.58 0.58 -41.82
CA THR A 56 27.32 1.10 -42.34
C THR A 56 26.11 0.39 -41.73
N SER A 57 26.14 -0.94 -41.65
CA SER A 57 25.05 -1.71 -41.02
C SER A 57 24.85 -1.31 -39.55
N HIS A 58 25.93 -1.13 -38.78
CA HIS A 58 25.83 -0.73 -37.37
C HIS A 58 25.29 0.68 -37.18
N VAL A 59 25.64 1.63 -38.06
CA VAL A 59 25.10 3.00 -38.04
C VAL A 59 23.61 3.00 -38.39
N LEU A 60 23.19 2.22 -39.40
CA LEU A 60 21.77 2.06 -39.76
C LEU A 60 20.97 1.44 -38.61
N ILE A 61 21.49 0.39 -37.98
CA ILE A 61 20.88 -0.25 -36.82
C ILE A 61 20.63 0.78 -35.70
N SER A 62 21.63 1.59 -35.38
CA SER A 62 21.53 2.64 -34.35
C SER A 62 20.57 3.77 -34.76
N LEU A 63 20.54 4.13 -36.04
CA LEU A 63 19.64 5.15 -36.58
C LEU A 63 18.18 4.72 -36.53
N GLY A 64 17.90 3.45 -36.82
CA GLY A 64 16.54 2.90 -36.77
C GLY A 64 15.87 3.10 -35.41
N LEU A 65 16.61 2.89 -34.30
CA LEU A 65 16.12 3.19 -32.96
C LEU A 65 15.91 4.70 -32.74
N ALA A 66 16.87 5.54 -33.14
CA ALA A 66 16.77 6.99 -32.96
C ALA A 66 15.57 7.59 -33.72
N GLU A 67 15.23 7.04 -34.88
CA GLU A 67 14.06 7.45 -35.67
C GLU A 67 12.75 6.96 -35.05
N ALA A 68 12.73 5.74 -34.50
CA ALA A 68 11.59 5.24 -33.77
C ALA A 68 11.29 6.07 -32.50
N GLU A 69 12.31 6.47 -31.75
CA GLU A 69 12.20 7.31 -30.54
C GLU A 69 11.81 8.77 -30.86
N LEU A 70 11.84 9.18 -32.13
CA LEU A 70 11.24 10.46 -32.59
C LEU A 70 9.73 10.35 -32.85
N GLY A 71 9.13 9.17 -32.65
CA GLY A 71 7.71 8.91 -32.89
C GLY A 71 7.40 8.35 -34.29
N ASP A 72 8.41 8.10 -35.13
CA ASP A 72 8.24 7.54 -36.48
C ASP A 72 8.75 6.09 -36.54
N THR A 73 7.99 5.19 -35.92
CA THR A 73 8.33 3.75 -35.88
C THR A 73 8.35 3.12 -37.27
N ALA A 74 7.57 3.64 -38.23
CA ALA A 74 7.55 3.14 -39.60
C ALA A 74 8.89 3.44 -40.31
N ARG A 75 9.38 4.67 -40.18
CA ARG A 75 10.70 5.05 -40.69
C ARG A 75 11.83 4.28 -40.00
N GLY A 76 11.75 4.13 -38.68
CA GLY A 76 12.71 3.31 -37.93
C GLY A 76 12.80 1.88 -38.47
N LEU A 77 11.65 1.23 -38.72
CA LEU A 77 11.60 -0.10 -39.33
C LEU A 77 12.14 -0.13 -40.75
N ALA A 78 11.84 0.88 -41.58
CA ALA A 78 12.38 0.99 -42.93
C ALA A 78 13.92 1.15 -42.94
N THR A 79 14.47 1.91 -41.99
CA THR A 79 15.93 2.02 -41.81
C THR A 79 16.55 0.67 -41.39
N LEU A 80 15.85 -0.12 -40.58
CA LEU A 80 16.27 -1.48 -40.24
C LEU A 80 16.11 -2.46 -41.41
N ASP A 81 15.15 -2.26 -42.31
CA ASP A 81 15.04 -3.02 -43.57
C ASP A 81 16.25 -2.75 -44.47
N ALA A 82 16.72 -1.50 -44.51
CA ALA A 82 17.94 -1.15 -45.21
C ALA A 82 19.19 -1.77 -44.56
N ALA A 83 19.25 -1.81 -43.22
CA ALA A 83 20.33 -2.49 -42.51
C ALA A 83 20.38 -4.00 -42.83
N ASP A 84 19.23 -4.66 -42.93
CA ASP A 84 19.10 -6.10 -43.23
C ASP A 84 19.73 -6.49 -44.59
N ARG A 85 19.69 -5.58 -45.56
CA ARG A 85 20.29 -5.79 -46.89
C ARG A 85 21.81 -5.81 -46.85
N VAL A 86 22.42 -5.14 -45.87
CA VAL A 86 23.88 -4.93 -45.78
C VAL A 86 24.51 -5.59 -44.55
N VAL A 87 23.74 -6.12 -43.61
CA VAL A 87 24.26 -6.80 -42.42
C VAL A 87 25.00 -8.08 -42.80
N THR A 88 25.94 -8.51 -41.96
CA THR A 88 26.60 -9.81 -42.06
C THR A 88 25.80 -10.88 -41.31
N ASP A 89 26.04 -12.17 -41.58
CA ASP A 89 25.38 -13.23 -40.81
C ASP A 89 25.82 -13.24 -39.33
N HIS A 90 27.04 -12.78 -39.04
CA HIS A 90 27.54 -12.59 -37.68
C HIS A 90 26.76 -11.49 -36.92
N ASP A 91 26.51 -10.35 -37.57
CA ASP A 91 25.82 -9.20 -36.96
C ASP A 91 24.28 -9.32 -37.00
N ARG A 92 23.73 -10.28 -37.75
CA ARG A 92 22.29 -10.46 -37.94
C ARG A 92 21.49 -10.57 -36.61
N PRO A 93 21.97 -11.27 -35.56
CA PRO A 93 21.28 -11.29 -34.27
C PRO A 93 21.21 -9.90 -33.58
N ILE A 94 22.17 -9.01 -33.81
CA ILE A 94 22.18 -7.63 -33.30
C ILE A 94 21.08 -6.82 -33.99
N LEU A 95 20.94 -6.96 -35.31
CA LEU A 95 19.85 -6.35 -36.06
C LEU A 95 18.49 -6.84 -35.56
N TRP A 96 18.32 -8.15 -35.33
CA TRP A 96 17.06 -8.69 -34.82
C TRP A 96 16.72 -8.16 -33.43
N GLN A 97 17.70 -8.02 -32.55
CA GLN A 97 17.51 -7.41 -31.23
C GLN A 97 16.96 -5.97 -31.36
N GLN A 98 17.59 -5.14 -32.20
CA GLN A 98 17.14 -3.76 -32.40
C GLN A 98 15.79 -3.67 -33.09
N ARG A 99 15.52 -4.52 -34.08
CA ARG A 99 14.19 -4.62 -34.71
C ARG A 99 13.13 -5.05 -33.72
N ALA A 100 13.42 -5.99 -32.83
CA ALA A 100 12.48 -6.39 -31.79
C ALA A 100 12.14 -5.24 -30.84
N LEU A 101 13.12 -4.41 -30.45
CA LEU A 101 12.89 -3.23 -29.64
C LEU A 101 11.95 -2.23 -30.33
N VAL A 102 12.19 -1.92 -31.61
CA VAL A 102 11.32 -1.01 -32.38
C VAL A 102 9.92 -1.59 -32.57
N LEU A 103 9.81 -2.90 -32.83
CA LEU A 103 8.51 -3.59 -32.92
C LEU A 103 7.75 -3.55 -31.59
N HIS A 104 8.44 -3.72 -30.48
CA HIS A 104 7.85 -3.60 -29.15
C HIS A 104 7.30 -2.18 -28.91
N ARG A 105 8.06 -1.13 -29.26
CA ARG A 105 7.59 0.27 -29.20
C ARG A 105 6.36 0.52 -30.08
N ALA A 106 6.28 -0.17 -31.22
CA ALA A 106 5.13 -0.13 -32.12
C ALA A 106 3.95 -1.04 -31.68
N GLY A 107 4.04 -1.72 -30.52
CA GLY A 107 3.01 -2.63 -30.03
C GLY A 107 2.93 -3.99 -30.74
N ARG A 108 3.87 -4.31 -31.64
CA ARG A 108 3.93 -5.57 -32.41
C ARG A 108 4.63 -6.67 -31.61
N VAL A 109 4.06 -6.98 -30.45
CA VAL A 109 4.66 -7.83 -29.40
C VAL A 109 5.02 -9.24 -29.88
N THR A 110 4.12 -9.92 -30.60
CA THR A 110 4.33 -11.30 -31.07
C THR A 110 5.52 -11.40 -32.02
N GLU A 111 5.67 -10.42 -32.91
CA GLU A 111 6.77 -10.40 -33.87
C GLU A 111 8.10 -10.09 -33.19
N ALA A 112 8.09 -9.16 -32.21
CA ALA A 112 9.26 -8.86 -31.39
C ALA A 112 9.76 -10.10 -30.62
N LEU A 113 8.86 -10.85 -29.97
CA LEU A 113 9.22 -12.08 -29.24
C LEU A 113 9.84 -13.13 -30.16
N ARG A 114 9.28 -13.35 -31.34
CA ARG A 114 9.82 -14.32 -32.32
C ARG A 114 11.26 -13.96 -32.71
N LEU A 115 11.56 -12.69 -32.91
CA LEU A 115 12.93 -12.23 -33.20
C LEU A 115 13.87 -12.41 -32.01
N LEU A 116 13.42 -12.09 -30.79
CA LEU A 116 14.22 -12.25 -29.57
C LEU A 116 14.54 -13.72 -29.28
N ASP A 117 13.56 -14.62 -29.44
CA ASP A 117 13.76 -16.06 -29.27
C ASP A 117 14.77 -16.64 -30.28
N ALA A 118 14.87 -16.04 -31.47
CA ALA A 118 15.87 -16.41 -32.47
C ALA A 118 17.25 -15.75 -32.23
N ALA A 119 17.29 -14.55 -31.64
CA ALA A 119 18.49 -13.75 -31.45
C ALA A 119 19.29 -14.16 -30.20
N VAL A 120 18.62 -14.32 -29.06
CA VAL A 120 19.26 -14.60 -27.75
C VAL A 120 20.23 -15.79 -27.80
N PRO A 121 19.87 -16.99 -28.28
CA PRO A 121 20.80 -18.13 -28.28
C PRO A 121 21.99 -17.92 -29.24
N ARG A 122 21.83 -17.10 -30.30
CA ARG A 122 22.93 -16.79 -31.23
C ARG A 122 23.88 -15.75 -30.63
N LEU A 123 23.35 -14.72 -29.98
CA LEU A 123 24.14 -13.72 -29.26
C LEU A 123 24.95 -14.35 -28.12
N ALA A 124 24.35 -15.29 -27.39
CA ALA A 124 25.03 -16.05 -26.35
C ALA A 124 26.22 -16.87 -26.88
N ARG A 125 26.05 -17.55 -28.03
CA ARG A 125 27.14 -18.32 -28.66
C ARG A 125 28.22 -17.43 -29.29
N ALA A 126 27.83 -16.27 -29.81
CA ALA A 126 28.76 -15.32 -30.42
C ALA A 126 29.65 -14.60 -29.39
N GLY A 127 29.31 -14.65 -28.10
CA GLY A 127 30.08 -13.98 -27.05
C GLY A 127 29.90 -12.46 -27.08
N GLU A 128 28.69 -11.98 -27.41
CA GLU A 128 28.35 -10.56 -27.54
C GLU A 128 27.57 -10.08 -26.29
N PRO A 129 28.24 -9.70 -25.18
CA PRO A 129 27.58 -9.51 -23.88
C PRO A 129 26.61 -8.32 -23.86
N PHE A 130 26.93 -7.22 -24.52
CA PHE A 130 26.08 -6.03 -24.52
C PHE A 130 24.81 -6.19 -25.38
N PRO A 131 24.88 -6.67 -26.65
CA PRO A 131 23.68 -6.99 -27.41
C PRO A 131 22.83 -8.10 -26.75
N LEU A 132 23.46 -9.10 -26.12
CA LEU A 132 22.75 -10.15 -25.39
C LEU A 132 21.93 -9.61 -24.23
N THR A 133 22.54 -8.82 -23.33
CA THR A 133 21.83 -8.20 -22.21
C THR A 133 20.72 -7.27 -22.69
N SER A 134 20.94 -6.51 -23.77
CA SER A 134 19.90 -5.67 -24.39
C SER A 134 18.72 -6.49 -24.94
N ALA A 135 18.99 -7.64 -25.57
CA ALA A 135 17.95 -8.56 -26.05
C ALA A 135 17.14 -9.16 -24.90
N LEU A 136 17.82 -9.63 -23.85
CA LEU A 136 17.19 -10.18 -22.66
C LEU A 136 16.32 -9.14 -21.96
N LEU A 137 16.81 -7.93 -21.71
CA LEU A 137 16.01 -6.84 -21.11
C LEU A 137 14.78 -6.48 -21.96
N THR A 138 14.90 -6.49 -23.30
CA THR A 138 13.73 -6.28 -24.18
C THR A 138 12.72 -7.41 -24.03
N ARG A 139 13.18 -8.66 -23.93
CA ARG A 139 12.32 -9.84 -23.73
C ARG A 139 11.67 -9.83 -22.35
N VAL A 140 12.39 -9.37 -21.33
CA VAL A 140 11.89 -9.14 -19.96
C VAL A 140 10.78 -8.10 -19.97
N ALA A 141 10.99 -6.92 -20.58
CA ALA A 141 9.97 -5.88 -20.69
C ALA A 141 8.68 -6.41 -21.34
N ILE A 142 8.80 -7.19 -22.41
CA ILE A 142 7.65 -7.84 -23.05
C ILE A 142 7.01 -8.88 -22.11
N GLY A 143 7.82 -9.72 -21.46
CA GLY A 143 7.38 -10.75 -20.52
C GLY A 143 6.56 -10.16 -19.37
N MET A 144 7.05 -9.07 -18.77
CA MET A 144 6.33 -8.30 -17.75
C MET A 144 5.03 -7.71 -18.31
N GLY A 145 5.06 -7.16 -19.52
CA GLY A 145 3.88 -6.64 -20.24
C GLY A 145 2.81 -7.67 -20.60
N VAL A 146 3.10 -8.96 -20.47
CA VAL A 146 2.12 -10.07 -20.57
C VAL A 146 2.01 -10.90 -19.27
N GLY A 147 2.66 -10.46 -18.18
CA GLY A 147 2.63 -11.09 -16.86
C GLY A 147 3.37 -12.43 -16.72
N ARG A 148 4.30 -12.76 -17.62
CA ARG A 148 5.17 -13.95 -17.55
C ARG A 148 6.40 -13.69 -16.68
N THR A 149 6.19 -13.52 -15.37
CA THR A 149 7.25 -13.11 -14.42
C THR A 149 8.32 -14.18 -14.19
N GLY A 150 7.98 -15.47 -14.29
CA GLY A 150 8.95 -16.57 -14.12
C GLY A 150 10.08 -16.52 -15.15
N ARG A 151 9.73 -16.52 -16.43
CA ARG A 151 10.69 -16.42 -17.54
C ARG A 151 11.45 -15.09 -17.55
N ALA A 152 10.79 -14.00 -17.17
CA ALA A 152 11.46 -12.71 -17.02
C ALA A 152 12.58 -12.76 -15.97
N ARG A 153 12.39 -13.46 -14.85
CA ARG A 153 13.44 -13.63 -13.83
C ARG A 153 14.61 -14.49 -14.28
N GLU A 154 14.36 -15.53 -15.06
CA GLU A 154 15.43 -16.34 -15.66
C GLU A 154 16.33 -15.49 -16.55
N ASP A 155 15.72 -14.65 -17.41
CA ASP A 155 16.46 -13.72 -18.26
C ASP A 155 17.20 -12.64 -17.44
N LEU A 156 16.59 -12.13 -16.38
CA LEU A 156 17.20 -11.14 -15.49
C LEU A 156 18.41 -11.71 -14.75
N ARG A 157 18.38 -12.98 -14.33
CA ARG A 157 19.50 -13.65 -13.67
C ARG A 157 20.71 -13.75 -14.60
N VAL A 158 20.49 -14.10 -15.86
CA VAL A 158 21.54 -14.11 -16.88
C VAL A 158 22.09 -12.70 -17.13
N CYS A 159 21.21 -11.69 -17.18
CA CYS A 159 21.64 -10.29 -17.29
C CYS A 159 22.50 -9.84 -16.11
N GLU A 160 22.13 -10.22 -14.89
CA GLU A 160 22.86 -9.89 -13.67
C GLU A 160 24.27 -10.47 -13.68
N GLU A 161 24.40 -11.75 -14.02
CA GLU A 161 25.69 -12.45 -14.13
C GLU A 161 26.61 -11.79 -15.16
N ILE A 162 26.07 -11.44 -16.34
CA ILE A 162 26.84 -10.74 -17.39
C ILE A 162 27.21 -9.32 -16.93
N ALA A 163 26.27 -8.57 -16.35
CA ALA A 163 26.52 -7.20 -15.92
C ALA A 163 27.58 -7.13 -14.81
N ALA A 164 27.57 -8.08 -13.87
CA ALA A 164 28.59 -8.20 -12.83
C ALA A 164 29.97 -8.54 -13.42
N ARG A 165 30.03 -9.46 -14.39
CA ARG A 165 31.29 -9.87 -15.03
C ARG A 165 31.91 -8.77 -15.90
N GLU A 166 31.09 -8.06 -16.68
CA GLU A 166 31.55 -7.06 -17.65
C GLU A 166 31.58 -5.63 -17.08
N GLY A 167 31.12 -5.43 -15.84
CA GLY A 167 31.07 -4.09 -15.21
C GLY A 167 29.98 -3.18 -15.77
N PHE A 168 28.88 -3.72 -16.28
CA PHE A 168 27.78 -2.92 -16.86
C PHE A 168 26.86 -2.34 -15.77
N ALA A 169 27.34 -1.34 -15.03
CA ALA A 169 26.64 -0.79 -13.86
C ALA A 169 25.21 -0.27 -14.16
N LEU A 170 24.99 0.39 -15.31
CA LEU A 170 23.64 0.81 -15.73
C LEU A 170 22.73 -0.39 -16.03
N THR A 171 23.27 -1.48 -16.57
CA THR A 171 22.51 -2.72 -16.79
C THR A 171 22.14 -3.35 -15.45
N SER A 172 23.04 -3.37 -14.46
CA SER A 172 22.73 -3.83 -13.10
C SER A 172 21.58 -3.02 -12.47
N ALA A 173 21.58 -1.70 -12.62
CA ALA A 173 20.48 -0.85 -12.15
C ALA A 173 19.14 -1.17 -12.85
N LYS A 174 19.17 -1.45 -14.16
CA LYS A 174 17.97 -1.89 -14.91
C LYS A 174 17.47 -3.26 -14.47
N VAL A 175 18.38 -4.20 -14.21
CA VAL A 175 18.03 -5.53 -13.68
C VAL A 175 17.32 -5.41 -12.34
N ALA A 176 17.85 -4.60 -11.41
CA ALA A 176 17.21 -4.33 -10.13
C ALA A 176 15.81 -3.71 -10.31
N HIS A 177 15.67 -2.74 -11.23
CA HIS A 177 14.38 -2.13 -11.52
C HIS A 177 13.35 -3.16 -12.03
N ASP A 178 13.71 -3.97 -13.02
CA ASP A 178 12.83 -4.98 -13.62
C ASP A 178 12.50 -6.12 -12.63
N LEU A 179 13.43 -6.51 -11.75
CA LEU A 179 13.17 -7.43 -10.64
C LEU A 179 12.13 -6.84 -9.68
N GLY A 180 12.22 -5.54 -9.41
CA GLY A 180 11.23 -4.82 -8.62
C GLY A 180 9.85 -4.86 -9.25
N TYR A 181 9.76 -4.59 -10.55
CA TYR A 181 8.50 -4.66 -11.29
C TYR A 181 7.91 -6.09 -11.31
N CYS A 182 8.75 -7.12 -11.50
CA CYS A 182 8.31 -8.52 -11.37
C CYS A 182 7.73 -8.83 -9.98
N ALA A 183 8.33 -8.28 -8.91
CA ALA A 183 7.81 -8.44 -7.55
C ALA A 183 6.47 -7.72 -7.35
N VAL A 184 6.26 -6.54 -7.95
CA VAL A 184 4.94 -5.87 -7.99
C VAL A 184 3.90 -6.76 -8.66
N LEU A 185 4.23 -7.32 -9.82
CA LEU A 185 3.32 -8.19 -10.59
C LEU A 185 2.96 -9.46 -9.83
N ASP A 186 3.88 -9.99 -9.00
CA ASP A 186 3.61 -11.14 -8.14
C ASP A 186 2.82 -10.76 -6.87
N GLY A 187 2.85 -9.48 -6.48
CA GLY A 187 2.20 -8.94 -5.29
C GLY A 187 3.13 -8.87 -4.07
N ASP A 188 4.43 -9.12 -4.24
CA ASP A 188 5.46 -8.94 -3.22
C ASP A 188 5.98 -7.50 -3.23
N ILE A 189 5.16 -6.60 -2.70
CA ILE A 189 5.48 -5.16 -2.65
C ILE A 189 6.75 -4.88 -1.83
N PRO A 190 7.01 -5.54 -0.68
CA PRO A 190 8.27 -5.35 0.04
C PRO A 190 9.51 -5.70 -0.80
N ALA A 191 9.50 -6.85 -1.50
CA ALA A 191 10.61 -7.18 -2.40
C ALA A 191 10.74 -6.16 -3.54
N ALA A 192 9.62 -5.66 -4.07
CA ALA A 192 9.63 -4.61 -5.07
C ALA A 192 10.33 -3.34 -4.59
N LEU A 193 9.98 -2.85 -3.39
CA LEU A 193 10.56 -1.63 -2.83
C LEU A 193 12.07 -1.76 -2.57
N ARG A 194 12.54 -2.92 -2.09
CA ARG A 194 13.99 -3.18 -1.94
C ARG A 194 14.72 -3.12 -3.28
N SER A 195 14.17 -3.77 -4.31
CA SER A 195 14.78 -3.75 -5.64
C SER A 195 14.74 -2.36 -6.28
N PHE A 196 13.68 -1.57 -6.05
CA PHE A 196 13.62 -0.18 -6.50
C PHE A 196 14.65 0.71 -5.80
N GLU A 197 14.93 0.50 -4.51
CA GLU A 197 15.97 1.25 -3.79
C GLU A 197 17.37 0.95 -4.36
N GLN A 198 17.65 -0.33 -4.64
CA GLN A 198 18.89 -0.75 -5.32
C GLN A 198 19.02 -0.12 -6.71
N ALA A 199 17.92 -0.08 -7.48
CA ALA A 199 17.89 0.57 -8.79
C ALA A 199 18.11 2.09 -8.69
N ALA A 200 17.55 2.75 -7.67
CA ALA A 200 17.70 4.18 -7.45
C ALA A 200 19.16 4.58 -7.23
N ALA A 201 19.88 3.83 -6.39
CA ALA A 201 21.31 4.04 -6.16
C ALA A 201 22.11 3.93 -7.46
N GLY A 202 21.89 2.88 -8.25
CA GLY A 202 22.57 2.68 -9.53
C GLY A 202 22.22 3.74 -10.59
N TYR A 203 20.96 4.20 -10.63
CA TYR A 203 20.56 5.26 -11.55
C TYR A 203 21.09 6.63 -11.15
N ALA A 204 21.20 6.95 -9.86
CA ALA A 204 21.76 8.22 -9.41
C ALA A 204 23.18 8.46 -9.96
N GLU A 205 23.99 7.42 -10.01
CA GLU A 205 25.37 7.49 -10.50
C GLU A 205 25.47 7.34 -12.02
N HIS A 206 24.79 6.35 -12.61
CA HIS A 206 25.04 5.94 -14.00
C HIS A 206 23.93 6.28 -14.99
N GLY A 207 22.79 6.80 -14.54
CA GLY A 207 21.63 7.04 -15.40
C GLY A 207 20.52 7.87 -14.76
N PRO A 208 20.77 9.11 -14.31
CA PRO A 208 19.80 9.88 -13.50
C PRO A 208 18.50 10.17 -14.24
N GLY A 209 18.49 10.10 -15.57
CA GLY A 209 17.30 10.23 -16.40
C GLY A 209 16.26 9.10 -16.25
N TYR A 210 16.59 7.98 -15.59
CA TYR A 210 15.65 6.90 -15.29
C TYR A 210 14.95 7.06 -13.93
N LEU A 211 15.45 7.94 -13.06
CA LEU A 211 14.90 8.16 -11.72
C LEU A 211 13.42 8.62 -11.72
N PRO A 212 12.96 9.51 -12.64
CA PRO A 212 11.53 9.87 -12.68
C PRO A 212 10.61 8.69 -13.00
N VAL A 213 11.05 7.78 -13.88
CA VAL A 213 10.29 6.59 -14.26
C VAL A 213 10.25 5.60 -13.09
N LEU A 214 11.40 5.36 -12.44
CA LEU A 214 11.48 4.54 -11.24
C LEU A 214 10.57 5.07 -10.12
N GLY A 215 10.57 6.38 -9.88
CA GLY A 215 9.70 7.02 -8.89
C GLY A 215 8.21 6.83 -9.21
N MET A 216 7.83 6.89 -10.49
CA MET A 216 6.45 6.58 -10.92
C MET A 216 6.09 5.12 -10.67
N ASP A 217 6.96 4.17 -11.01
CA ASP A 217 6.71 2.74 -10.82
C ASP A 217 6.64 2.36 -9.33
N LYS A 218 7.54 2.93 -8.52
CA LYS A 218 7.49 2.86 -7.05
C LYS A 218 6.17 3.42 -6.52
N ALA A 219 5.74 4.59 -6.98
CA ALA A 219 4.46 5.18 -6.56
C ALA A 219 3.23 4.35 -6.95
N ARG A 220 3.23 3.73 -8.13
CA ARG A 220 2.15 2.80 -8.54
C ARG A 220 2.13 1.57 -7.66
N ALA A 221 3.30 0.97 -7.37
CA ALA A 221 3.43 -0.15 -6.44
C ALA A 221 2.88 0.21 -5.06
N LEU A 222 3.27 1.37 -4.53
CA LEU A 222 2.81 1.91 -3.25
C LEU A 222 1.29 2.12 -3.23
N LEU A 223 0.70 2.77 -4.24
CA LEU A 223 -0.75 2.94 -4.35
C LEU A 223 -1.50 1.61 -4.37
N SER A 224 -0.94 0.64 -5.08
CA SER A 224 -1.48 -0.70 -5.15
C SER A 224 -1.42 -1.38 -3.75
N ALA A 225 -0.40 -1.08 -2.95
CA ALA A 225 -0.33 -1.53 -1.57
C ALA A 225 -1.29 -0.80 -0.61
N GLY A 226 -2.00 0.24 -1.07
CA GLY A 226 -2.82 1.12 -0.22
C GLY A 226 -2.00 2.25 0.45
N LEU A 227 -0.76 2.43 0.02
CA LEU A 227 0.24 3.38 0.55
C LEU A 227 0.16 4.69 -0.23
N ALA A 228 -1.02 5.32 -0.18
CA ALA A 228 -1.32 6.45 -1.04
C ALA A 228 -0.57 7.74 -0.62
N ALA A 229 -0.23 7.90 0.66
CA ALA A 229 0.52 9.06 1.12
C ALA A 229 1.97 9.00 0.63
N GLU A 230 2.59 7.84 0.79
CA GLU A 230 3.94 7.49 0.35
C GLU A 230 4.06 7.64 -1.16
N ALA A 231 3.10 7.08 -1.91
CA ALA A 231 3.06 7.26 -3.35
C ALA A 231 2.97 8.74 -3.76
N GLY A 232 2.22 9.55 -3.01
CA GLY A 232 2.16 10.99 -3.21
C GLY A 232 3.52 11.66 -3.02
N ARG A 233 4.26 11.31 -1.94
CA ARG A 233 5.61 11.83 -1.66
C ARG A 233 6.61 11.43 -2.74
N GLU A 234 6.59 10.17 -3.16
CA GLU A 234 7.46 9.66 -4.24
C GLU A 234 7.20 10.38 -5.57
N LEU A 235 5.93 10.64 -5.91
CA LEU A 235 5.58 11.40 -7.11
C LEU A 235 6.01 12.87 -7.00
N ASP A 236 5.83 13.49 -5.83
CA ASP A 236 6.27 14.87 -5.59
C ASP A 236 7.79 15.01 -5.77
N ALA A 237 8.57 14.03 -5.31
CA ALA A 237 10.02 13.97 -5.56
C ALA A 237 10.34 13.74 -7.05
N ALA A 238 9.64 12.79 -7.71
CA ALA A 238 9.83 12.51 -9.13
C ALA A 238 9.53 13.74 -10.02
N PHE A 239 8.51 14.55 -9.67
CA PHE A 239 8.18 15.79 -10.39
C PHE A 239 9.29 16.83 -10.38
N ALA A 240 10.12 16.88 -9.34
CA ALA A 240 11.29 17.77 -9.32
C ALA A 240 12.35 17.39 -10.37
N MET A 241 12.32 16.15 -10.87
CA MET A 241 13.32 15.57 -11.76
C MET A 241 12.84 15.44 -13.22
N PHE A 242 11.54 15.61 -13.47
CA PHE A 242 10.99 15.56 -14.81
C PHE A 242 11.36 16.81 -15.64
N THR A 243 12.11 16.62 -16.72
CA THR A 243 12.33 17.66 -17.73
C THR A 243 11.19 17.69 -18.73
N THR A 244 10.67 18.88 -19.07
CA THR A 244 9.48 19.11 -19.91
C THR A 244 9.54 18.46 -21.29
N ASP A 245 10.74 18.21 -21.83
CA ASP A 245 10.96 17.75 -23.21
C ASP A 245 10.98 16.21 -23.38
N ARG A 246 11.18 15.43 -22.29
CA ARG A 246 11.54 14.00 -22.39
C ARG A 246 10.39 13.00 -22.17
N PHE A 247 9.37 13.39 -21.42
CA PHE A 247 8.43 12.42 -20.81
C PHE A 247 6.98 12.87 -20.82
N SER A 248 6.53 13.52 -21.90
CA SER A 248 5.26 14.23 -21.87
C SER A 248 4.03 13.33 -21.59
N VAL A 249 4.04 12.07 -22.04
CA VAL A 249 2.99 11.06 -21.74
C VAL A 249 3.17 10.47 -20.34
N ASP A 250 4.37 10.03 -19.96
CA ASP A 250 4.64 9.49 -18.60
C ASP A 250 4.38 10.53 -17.51
N TYR A 251 4.59 11.81 -17.81
CA TYR A 251 4.26 12.92 -16.93
C TYR A 251 2.74 13.06 -16.75
N ALA A 252 1.94 12.90 -17.82
CA ALA A 252 0.48 12.94 -17.72
C ALA A 252 -0.05 11.80 -16.84
N TRP A 253 0.59 10.64 -16.95
CA TRP A 253 0.32 9.49 -16.10
C TRP A 253 0.70 9.74 -14.65
N ALA A 254 1.90 10.25 -14.38
CA ALA A 254 2.32 10.64 -13.03
C ALA A 254 1.36 11.67 -12.40
N GLU A 255 0.89 12.67 -13.16
CA GLU A 255 -0.10 13.66 -12.70
C GLU A 255 -1.43 12.98 -12.32
N LEU A 256 -1.92 12.01 -13.12
CA LEU A 256 -3.14 11.28 -12.82
C LEU A 256 -2.96 10.36 -11.60
N THR A 257 -1.83 9.66 -11.49
CA THR A 257 -1.49 8.81 -10.34
C THR A 257 -1.40 9.64 -9.06
N ARG A 258 -0.83 10.85 -9.11
CA ARG A 258 -0.78 11.77 -7.96
C ARG A 258 -2.18 12.24 -7.53
N ALA A 259 -3.08 12.44 -8.49
CA ALA A 259 -4.47 12.77 -8.21
C ALA A 259 -5.22 11.62 -7.51
N GLN A 260 -4.99 10.39 -7.95
CA GLN A 260 -5.55 9.18 -7.34
C GLN A 260 -5.01 8.97 -5.92
N ALA A 261 -3.71 9.19 -5.71
CA ALA A 261 -3.10 9.18 -4.39
C ALA A 261 -3.75 10.18 -3.44
N ALA A 262 -3.94 11.42 -3.90
CA ALA A 262 -4.59 12.46 -3.11
C ALA A 262 -6.08 12.16 -2.78
N LEU A 263 -6.82 11.49 -3.67
CA LEU A 263 -8.18 11.04 -3.37
C LEU A 263 -8.18 10.01 -2.24
N ALA A 264 -7.26 9.06 -2.30
CA ALA A 264 -7.15 7.97 -1.35
C ALA A 264 -6.73 8.44 0.05
N THR A 265 -5.96 9.52 0.15
CA THR A 265 -5.56 10.16 1.42
C THR A 265 -6.54 11.24 1.91
N GLY A 266 -7.70 11.40 1.26
CA GLY A 266 -8.71 12.37 1.69
C GLY A 266 -8.32 13.83 1.45
N GLN A 267 -7.50 14.12 0.43
CA GLN A 267 -7.07 15.46 0.02
C GLN A 267 -7.75 15.90 -1.29
N PRO A 268 -9.06 16.21 -1.28
CA PRO A 268 -9.83 16.42 -2.51
C PRO A 268 -9.35 17.64 -3.33
N ASP A 269 -8.89 18.72 -2.69
CA ASP A 269 -8.42 19.89 -3.44
C ASP A 269 -7.10 19.63 -4.19
N VAL A 270 -6.20 18.85 -3.57
CA VAL A 270 -4.95 18.39 -4.20
C VAL A 270 -5.28 17.46 -5.36
N ALA A 271 -6.17 16.47 -5.13
CA ALA A 271 -6.62 15.54 -6.16
C ALA A 271 -7.20 16.25 -7.38
N ARG A 272 -8.10 17.22 -7.15
CA ARG A 272 -8.73 18.00 -8.21
C ARG A 272 -7.70 18.76 -9.03
N THR A 273 -6.70 19.35 -8.38
CA THR A 273 -5.67 20.15 -9.05
C THR A 273 -4.84 19.30 -10.00
N TRP A 274 -4.35 18.16 -9.52
CA TRP A 274 -3.56 17.23 -10.33
C TRP A 274 -4.37 16.57 -11.45
N ALA A 275 -5.61 16.15 -11.19
CA ALA A 275 -6.50 15.57 -12.20
C ALA A 275 -6.78 16.55 -13.36
N VAL A 276 -7.00 17.83 -13.07
CA VAL A 276 -7.20 18.86 -14.11
C VAL A 276 -5.93 19.07 -14.94
N ARG A 277 -4.73 19.01 -14.34
CA ARG A 277 -3.46 19.11 -15.06
C ARG A 277 -3.26 17.92 -16.00
N ALA A 278 -3.44 16.69 -15.49
CA ALA A 278 -3.37 15.47 -16.29
C ALA A 278 -4.33 15.54 -17.49
N GLY A 279 -5.59 15.95 -17.25
CA GLY A 279 -6.60 16.07 -18.32
C GLY A 279 -6.27 17.14 -19.38
N ARG A 280 -5.52 18.19 -19.05
CA ARG A 280 -5.00 19.16 -20.03
C ARG A 280 -3.86 18.55 -20.84
N ARG A 281 -2.97 17.79 -20.20
CA ARG A 281 -1.82 17.18 -20.85
C ARG A 281 -2.23 16.06 -21.80
N PHE A 282 -3.10 15.15 -21.39
CA PHE A 282 -3.67 14.14 -22.28
C PHE A 282 -4.32 14.75 -23.52
N ARG A 283 -5.09 15.84 -23.37
CA ARG A 283 -5.66 16.56 -24.53
C ARG A 283 -4.60 17.13 -25.48
N ARG A 284 -3.47 17.63 -24.96
CA ARG A 284 -2.36 18.12 -25.81
C ARG A 284 -1.71 17.00 -26.60
N HIS A 285 -1.76 15.76 -26.10
CA HIS A 285 -1.27 14.56 -26.80
C HIS A 285 -2.30 13.88 -27.70
N GLY A 286 -3.53 14.41 -27.78
CA GLY A 286 -4.62 13.78 -28.53
C GLY A 286 -5.31 12.62 -27.82
N ASP A 287 -4.94 12.32 -26.56
CA ASP A 287 -5.52 11.23 -25.76
C ASP A 287 -6.83 11.67 -25.08
N HIS A 288 -7.88 11.86 -25.89
CA HIS A 288 -9.18 12.33 -25.40
C HIS A 288 -9.84 11.39 -24.38
N ALA A 289 -9.59 10.09 -24.47
CA ALA A 289 -10.14 9.10 -23.56
C ALA A 289 -9.48 9.16 -22.16
N TRP A 290 -8.14 9.26 -22.08
CA TRP A 290 -7.45 9.50 -20.81
C TRP A 290 -7.77 10.87 -20.21
N ALA A 291 -7.96 11.89 -21.06
CA ALA A 291 -8.44 13.19 -20.59
C ALA A 291 -9.82 13.12 -19.92
N ALA A 292 -10.74 12.33 -20.47
CA ALA A 292 -12.06 12.12 -19.88
C ALA A 292 -12.00 11.35 -18.55
N ILE A 293 -11.09 10.38 -18.41
CA ILE A 293 -10.83 9.67 -17.15
C ILE A 293 -10.23 10.61 -16.08
N ALA A 294 -9.34 11.51 -16.48
CA ALA A 294 -8.80 12.54 -15.59
C ALA A 294 -9.90 13.53 -15.15
N ASP A 295 -10.78 13.97 -16.07
CA ASP A 295 -11.97 14.77 -15.74
C ASP A 295 -12.88 14.05 -14.72
N LEU A 296 -13.07 12.72 -14.86
CA LEU A 296 -13.85 11.90 -13.93
C LEU A 296 -13.24 11.88 -12.53
N THR A 297 -11.92 11.73 -12.46
CA THR A 297 -11.15 11.81 -11.20
C THR A 297 -11.31 13.18 -10.54
N ALA A 298 -11.33 14.27 -11.32
CA ALA A 298 -11.61 15.61 -10.80
C ALA A 298 -13.07 15.77 -10.29
N MET A 299 -14.05 15.07 -10.88
CA MET A 299 -15.43 15.09 -10.38
C MET A 299 -15.56 14.38 -9.03
N ARG A 300 -14.86 13.24 -8.86
CA ARG A 300 -14.79 12.51 -7.58
C ARG A 300 -14.23 13.40 -6.47
N ALA A 301 -13.14 14.10 -6.77
CA ALA A 301 -12.54 15.05 -5.83
C ALA A 301 -13.50 16.17 -5.43
N ARG A 302 -14.30 16.69 -6.38
CA ARG A 302 -15.30 17.73 -6.09
C ARG A 302 -16.43 17.23 -5.21
N LEU A 303 -16.91 16.00 -5.43
CA LEU A 303 -17.98 15.40 -4.62
C LEU A 303 -17.63 15.42 -3.13
N ALA A 304 -16.39 15.08 -2.79
CA ALA A 304 -15.90 15.07 -1.41
C ALA A 304 -15.89 16.44 -0.71
N THR A 305 -15.89 17.56 -1.46
CA THR A 305 -15.95 18.91 -0.89
C THR A 305 -17.37 19.41 -0.63
N GLY A 306 -18.40 18.71 -1.13
CA GLY A 306 -19.81 19.04 -0.91
C GLY A 306 -20.31 20.35 -1.53
N ARG A 307 -19.46 21.11 -2.24
CA ARG A 307 -19.81 22.42 -2.80
C ARG A 307 -20.57 22.29 -4.13
N SER A 308 -21.71 22.98 -4.24
CA SER A 308 -22.50 23.13 -5.47
C SER A 308 -22.97 21.81 -6.11
N ALA A 309 -23.66 20.95 -5.34
CA ALA A 309 -24.17 19.65 -5.76
C ALA A 309 -24.89 19.62 -7.13
N VAL A 310 -25.77 20.58 -7.40
CA VAL A 310 -26.51 20.65 -8.67
C VAL A 310 -25.57 20.90 -9.86
N ARG A 311 -24.61 21.81 -9.71
CA ARG A 311 -23.61 22.10 -10.75
C ARG A 311 -22.67 20.92 -10.98
N LEU A 312 -22.32 20.21 -9.91
CA LEU A 312 -21.52 18.99 -10.00
C LEU A 312 -22.29 17.91 -10.77
N ALA A 313 -23.56 17.68 -10.44
CA ALA A 313 -24.40 16.71 -11.13
C ALA A 313 -24.55 17.00 -12.63
N ALA A 314 -24.77 18.26 -13.01
CA ALA A 314 -24.83 18.67 -14.42
C ALA A 314 -23.51 18.36 -15.17
N ARG A 315 -22.35 18.70 -14.58
CA ARG A 315 -21.04 18.40 -15.18
C ARG A 315 -20.74 16.91 -15.28
N CYS A 316 -21.17 16.13 -14.29
CA CYS A 316 -21.07 14.68 -14.35
C CYS A 316 -21.90 14.11 -15.50
N GLY A 317 -23.12 14.63 -15.73
CA GLY A 317 -23.96 14.25 -16.88
C GLY A 317 -23.32 14.56 -18.23
N GLU A 318 -22.76 15.76 -18.40
CA GLU A 318 -22.00 16.14 -19.61
C GLU A 318 -20.79 15.23 -19.84
N LEU A 319 -20.06 14.89 -18.77
CA LEU A 319 -18.94 13.97 -18.85
C LEU A 319 -19.40 12.54 -19.19
N ALA A 320 -20.52 12.06 -18.64
CA ALA A 320 -21.08 10.77 -18.97
C ALA A 320 -21.39 10.64 -20.47
N VAL A 321 -21.98 11.67 -21.09
CA VAL A 321 -22.22 11.71 -22.54
C VAL A 321 -20.91 11.59 -23.32
N ARG A 322 -19.88 12.36 -22.95
CA ARG A 322 -18.55 12.27 -23.59
C ARG A 322 -17.91 10.89 -23.43
N LEU A 323 -18.00 10.29 -22.24
CA LEU A 323 -17.45 8.96 -21.97
C LEU A 323 -18.15 7.87 -22.80
N ARG A 324 -19.48 7.92 -22.97
CA ARG A 324 -20.21 7.00 -23.87
C ARG A 324 -19.79 7.16 -25.32
N ALA A 325 -19.61 8.40 -25.79
CA ALA A 325 -19.12 8.67 -27.15
C ALA A 325 -17.71 8.09 -27.41
N LEU A 326 -16.91 7.94 -26.35
CA LEU A 326 -15.57 7.33 -26.37
C LEU A 326 -15.59 5.80 -26.14
N GLY A 327 -16.78 5.18 -26.03
CA GLY A 327 -16.93 3.74 -25.76
C GLY A 327 -16.63 3.32 -24.32
N LEU A 328 -16.49 4.27 -23.39
CA LEU A 328 -16.17 4.06 -21.99
C LEU A 328 -17.44 3.94 -21.12
N GLU A 329 -18.26 2.92 -21.39
CA GLU A 329 -19.59 2.75 -20.76
C GLU A 329 -19.56 2.67 -19.22
N HIS A 330 -18.58 1.95 -18.65
CA HIS A 330 -18.48 1.81 -17.20
C HIS A 330 -18.06 3.13 -16.52
N ASP A 331 -17.21 3.92 -17.15
CA ASP A 331 -16.81 5.24 -16.66
C ASP A 331 -17.96 6.25 -16.80
N ALA A 332 -18.74 6.14 -17.88
CA ALA A 332 -19.95 6.93 -18.05
C ALA A 332 -20.98 6.63 -16.95
N GLU A 333 -21.22 5.34 -16.66
CA GLU A 333 -22.09 4.94 -15.56
C GLU A 333 -21.55 5.46 -14.21
N LEU A 334 -20.24 5.38 -14.00
CA LEU A 334 -19.61 5.96 -12.80
C LEU A 334 -19.88 7.47 -12.70
N ALA A 335 -19.80 8.22 -13.81
CA ALA A 335 -20.15 9.63 -13.84
C ALA A 335 -21.63 9.89 -13.51
N ASP A 336 -22.56 9.11 -14.07
CA ASP A 336 -24.00 9.22 -13.74
C ASP A 336 -24.26 8.94 -12.25
N LEU A 337 -23.60 7.92 -11.69
CA LEU A 337 -23.72 7.56 -10.28
C LEU A 337 -23.15 8.64 -9.36
N LEU A 338 -22.07 9.31 -9.74
CA LEU A 338 -21.54 10.49 -9.03
C LEU A 338 -22.53 11.66 -9.09
N ALA A 339 -23.21 11.87 -10.23
CA ALA A 339 -24.25 12.88 -10.37
C ALA A 339 -25.44 12.59 -9.43
N ALA A 340 -25.93 11.35 -9.44
CA ALA A 340 -27.01 10.91 -8.57
C ALA A 340 -26.60 11.02 -7.08
N ARG A 341 -25.36 10.69 -6.75
CA ARG A 341 -24.85 10.85 -5.39
C ARG A 341 -24.84 12.32 -4.95
N ALA A 342 -24.32 13.23 -5.78
CA ALA A 342 -24.31 14.66 -5.45
C ALA A 342 -25.72 15.19 -5.18
N LEU A 343 -26.70 14.77 -5.98
CA LEU A 343 -28.11 15.17 -5.81
C LEU A 343 -28.73 14.58 -4.53
N LEU A 344 -28.49 13.31 -4.23
CA LEU A 344 -28.94 12.67 -2.98
C LEU A 344 -28.38 13.37 -1.74
N ASP A 345 -27.10 13.75 -1.78
CA ASP A 345 -26.43 14.44 -0.67
C ASP A 345 -27.00 15.86 -0.45
N ALA A 346 -27.61 16.44 -1.49
CA ALA A 346 -28.35 17.70 -1.44
C ALA A 346 -29.86 17.51 -1.19
N GLY A 347 -30.33 16.30 -0.85
CA GLY A 347 -31.74 16.01 -0.60
C GLY A 347 -32.65 16.12 -1.83
N ARG A 348 -32.09 16.00 -3.04
CA ARG A 348 -32.83 16.09 -4.31
C ARG A 348 -33.22 14.71 -4.82
N PRO A 349 -34.38 14.58 -5.48
CA PRO A 349 -34.78 13.31 -6.10
C PRO A 349 -33.82 12.95 -7.24
N VAL A 350 -33.59 11.64 -7.41
CA VAL A 350 -32.73 11.10 -8.45
C VAL A 350 -33.42 9.92 -9.13
N THR A 351 -33.16 9.74 -10.42
CA THR A 351 -33.58 8.55 -11.16
C THR A 351 -32.51 7.49 -11.05
N VAL A 352 -32.90 6.25 -10.70
CA VAL A 352 -31.95 5.13 -10.56
C VAL A 352 -31.33 4.81 -11.92
N VAL A 353 -29.99 4.83 -11.99
CA VAL A 353 -29.25 4.30 -13.13
C VAL A 353 -29.42 2.77 -13.15
N ALA A 354 -30.13 2.27 -14.15
CA ALA A 354 -30.25 0.84 -14.40
C ALA A 354 -28.93 0.31 -14.97
N GLY A 355 -28.41 -0.79 -14.42
CA GLY A 355 -27.16 -1.39 -14.87
C GLY A 355 -27.06 -2.84 -14.41
N ARG A 356 -26.61 -3.73 -15.31
CA ARG A 356 -26.32 -5.14 -15.03
C ARG A 356 -24.81 -5.35 -15.15
N GLY A 357 -24.15 -5.82 -14.07
CA GLY A 357 -22.71 -6.07 -14.08
C GLY A 357 -21.84 -4.81 -13.91
N GLY A 358 -20.62 -4.88 -14.42
CA GLY A 358 -19.59 -3.82 -14.39
C GLY A 358 -18.49 -4.02 -13.33
N PRO A 359 -17.43 -3.18 -13.36
CA PRO A 359 -16.39 -3.15 -12.33
C PRO A 359 -16.98 -3.07 -10.92
N VAL A 360 -16.28 -3.66 -9.94
CA VAL A 360 -16.71 -3.69 -8.54
C VAL A 360 -17.06 -2.29 -8.03
N GLU A 361 -16.26 -1.29 -8.36
CA GLU A 361 -16.47 0.10 -7.97
C GLU A 361 -17.84 0.65 -8.41
N VAL A 362 -18.19 0.48 -9.68
CA VAL A 362 -19.49 0.88 -10.22
C VAL A 362 -20.64 0.16 -9.51
N ARG A 363 -20.50 -1.15 -9.30
CA ARG A 363 -21.52 -1.98 -8.62
C ARG A 363 -21.73 -1.55 -7.17
N VAL A 364 -20.66 -1.24 -6.45
CA VAL A 364 -20.68 -0.80 -5.05
C VAL A 364 -21.32 0.58 -4.96
N LEU A 365 -20.92 1.53 -5.81
CA LEU A 365 -21.51 2.87 -5.84
C LEU A 365 -22.99 2.84 -6.23
N ARG A 366 -23.39 1.96 -7.15
CA ARG A 366 -24.79 1.76 -7.53
C ARG A 366 -25.65 1.34 -6.32
N ARG A 367 -25.14 0.44 -5.48
CA ARG A 367 -25.82 0.04 -4.24
C ARG A 367 -25.93 1.18 -3.23
N LEU A 368 -24.86 1.97 -3.10
CA LEU A 368 -24.84 3.16 -2.24
C LEU A 368 -25.90 4.20 -2.68
N VAL A 369 -26.01 4.46 -3.99
CA VAL A 369 -27.02 5.38 -4.56
C VAL A 369 -28.44 4.82 -4.40
N ARG A 370 -28.65 3.52 -4.60
CA ARG A 370 -29.95 2.86 -4.37
C ARG A 370 -30.38 2.95 -2.91
N ALA A 371 -29.47 2.68 -1.98
CA ALA A 371 -29.77 2.74 -0.55
C ALA A 371 -30.27 4.12 -0.11
N GLY A 372 -29.75 5.20 -0.70
CA GLY A 372 -30.19 6.58 -0.41
C GLY A 372 -31.62 6.91 -0.84
N GLN A 373 -32.29 6.03 -1.58
CA GLN A 373 -33.67 6.22 -2.08
C GLN A 373 -34.68 5.28 -1.41
N LEU A 374 -34.19 4.37 -0.55
CA LEU A 374 -34.99 3.31 0.03
C LEU A 374 -35.35 3.62 1.48
N ALA A 375 -36.45 3.02 1.96
CA ALA A 375 -36.76 2.97 3.38
C ALA A 375 -35.64 2.27 4.19
N PRO A 376 -35.52 2.50 5.51
CA PRO A 376 -34.40 2.02 6.33
C PRO A 376 -34.07 0.52 6.17
N GLY A 377 -35.07 -0.36 6.27
CA GLY A 377 -34.84 -1.82 6.17
C GLY A 377 -34.22 -2.26 4.83
N PRO A 378 -34.85 -1.96 3.68
CA PRO A 378 -34.26 -2.20 2.37
C PRO A 378 -32.93 -1.48 2.14
N ALA A 379 -32.76 -0.24 2.61
CA ALA A 379 -31.52 0.51 2.51
C ALA A 379 -30.36 -0.24 3.20
N LEU A 380 -30.55 -0.71 4.43
CA LEU A 380 -29.54 -1.49 5.16
C LEU A 380 -29.16 -2.78 4.42
N ARG A 381 -30.09 -3.43 3.69
CA ARG A 381 -29.78 -4.61 2.87
C ARG A 381 -28.91 -4.28 1.66
N GLU A 382 -29.18 -3.18 0.97
CA GLU A 382 -28.36 -2.71 -0.14
C GLU A 382 -26.95 -2.34 0.32
N LEU A 383 -26.84 -1.60 1.42
CA LEU A 383 -25.56 -1.21 2.00
C LEU A 383 -24.74 -2.43 2.43
N ARG A 384 -25.38 -3.40 3.12
CA ARG A 384 -24.73 -4.65 3.53
C ARG A 384 -24.26 -5.46 2.32
N SER A 385 -25.10 -5.58 1.30
CA SER A 385 -24.74 -6.27 0.05
C SER A 385 -23.58 -5.59 -0.68
N GLY A 386 -23.43 -4.27 -0.56
CA GLY A 386 -22.28 -3.51 -1.06
C GLY A 386 -21.00 -3.85 -0.31
N LEU A 387 -21.06 -3.92 1.02
CA LEU A 387 -19.92 -4.33 1.86
C LEU A 387 -19.54 -5.80 1.64
N ASP A 388 -20.51 -6.69 1.50
CA ASP A 388 -20.27 -8.10 1.21
C ASP A 388 -19.63 -8.28 -0.18
N LEU A 389 -20.04 -7.47 -1.16
CA LEU A 389 -19.41 -7.45 -2.49
C LEU A 389 -17.94 -7.00 -2.43
N LEU A 390 -17.66 -5.94 -1.66
CA LEU A 390 -16.29 -5.48 -1.41
C LEU A 390 -15.44 -6.56 -0.74
N GLN A 391 -16.00 -7.22 0.27
CA GLN A 391 -15.30 -8.28 1.00
C GLN A 391 -14.98 -9.47 0.10
N ALA A 392 -15.96 -9.94 -0.68
CA ALA A 392 -15.79 -11.06 -1.60
C ALA A 392 -14.74 -10.77 -2.68
N GLN A 393 -14.57 -9.51 -3.06
CA GLN A 393 -13.54 -9.10 -4.03
C GLN A 393 -12.14 -9.05 -3.39
N ARG A 394 -12.03 -8.56 -2.15
CA ARG A 394 -10.77 -8.55 -1.39
C ARG A 394 -10.23 -9.95 -1.13
N SER A 395 -11.10 -10.89 -0.73
CA SER A 395 -10.68 -12.27 -0.45
C SER A 395 -10.33 -13.07 -1.70
N ARG A 396 -10.85 -12.69 -2.87
CA ARG A 396 -10.67 -13.46 -4.12
C ARG A 396 -9.38 -13.11 -4.85
N TRP A 397 -8.95 -11.85 -4.87
CA TRP A 397 -8.02 -11.42 -5.93
C TRP A 397 -6.69 -10.85 -5.49
N GLY A 398 -6.44 -10.60 -4.19
CA GLY A 398 -5.15 -10.06 -3.71
C GLY A 398 -4.65 -8.86 -4.53
N SER A 399 -5.54 -8.17 -5.25
CA SER A 399 -5.15 -7.25 -6.31
C SER A 399 -5.10 -5.87 -5.74
N THR A 400 -3.92 -5.32 -5.83
CA THR A 400 -3.41 -4.17 -5.13
C THR A 400 -4.06 -2.87 -5.66
N GLU A 401 -4.21 -2.73 -6.98
CA GLU A 401 -4.74 -1.53 -7.67
C GLU A 401 -6.20 -1.15 -7.32
N LEU A 402 -7.00 -2.08 -6.80
CA LEU A 402 -8.41 -1.87 -6.47
C LEU A 402 -8.64 -1.37 -5.03
N ARG A 403 -7.61 -1.33 -4.18
CA ARG A 403 -7.82 -1.12 -2.73
C ARG A 403 -8.15 0.32 -2.35
N ALA A 404 -7.48 1.30 -2.96
CA ALA A 404 -7.61 2.70 -2.57
C ALA A 404 -9.01 3.29 -2.86
N ALA A 405 -9.51 3.14 -4.09
CA ALA A 405 -10.81 3.69 -4.48
C ALA A 405 -12.01 2.91 -3.87
N LEU A 406 -11.83 1.61 -3.62
CA LEU A 406 -12.82 0.80 -2.92
C LEU A 406 -12.83 1.04 -1.40
N ALA A 407 -11.72 1.45 -0.79
CA ALA A 407 -11.68 1.79 0.63
C ALA A 407 -12.60 3.00 0.93
N THR A 408 -12.51 4.08 0.14
CA THR A 408 -13.38 5.25 0.30
C THR A 408 -14.86 4.90 0.13
N THR A 409 -15.21 4.14 -0.92
CA THR A 409 -16.61 3.76 -1.17
C THR A 409 -17.13 2.77 -0.11
N GLY A 410 -16.28 1.90 0.42
CA GLY A 410 -16.62 1.00 1.52
C GLY A 410 -16.88 1.75 2.83
N ALA A 411 -16.05 2.75 3.15
CA ALA A 411 -16.28 3.63 4.30
C ALA A 411 -17.63 4.36 4.18
N ASP A 412 -17.94 4.91 3.00
CA ASP A 412 -19.23 5.57 2.74
C ASP A 412 -20.44 4.64 2.96
N LEU A 413 -20.36 3.39 2.48
CA LEU A 413 -21.42 2.39 2.70
C LEU A 413 -21.62 2.12 4.20
N ALA A 414 -20.53 1.94 4.93
CA ALA A 414 -20.57 1.64 6.36
C ALA A 414 -21.10 2.83 7.18
N VAL A 415 -20.61 4.04 6.90
CA VAL A 415 -21.06 5.29 7.53
C VAL A 415 -22.55 5.53 7.29
N ARG A 416 -23.05 5.34 6.06
CA ARG A 416 -24.50 5.46 5.82
C ARG A 416 -25.32 4.41 6.52
N GLY A 417 -24.80 3.20 6.63
CA GLY A 417 -25.50 2.15 7.37
C GLY A 417 -25.56 2.46 8.86
N LEU A 418 -24.51 3.08 9.40
CA LEU A 418 -24.49 3.60 10.77
C LEU A 418 -25.49 4.74 10.95
N ASP A 419 -25.60 5.69 10.01
CA ASP A 419 -26.62 6.76 10.06
C ASP A 419 -28.04 6.22 10.13
N VAL A 420 -28.36 5.27 9.25
CA VAL A 420 -29.67 4.62 9.21
C VAL A 420 -29.91 3.81 10.50
N ALA A 421 -28.88 3.16 11.05
CA ALA A 421 -28.96 2.43 12.31
C ALA A 421 -29.20 3.35 13.52
N LEU A 422 -28.51 4.49 13.58
CA LEU A 422 -28.69 5.50 14.63
C LEU A 422 -30.11 6.08 14.59
N ALA A 423 -30.60 6.43 13.40
CA ALA A 423 -31.97 6.92 13.22
C ALA A 423 -33.04 5.89 13.66
N SER A 424 -32.73 4.60 13.61
CA SER A 424 -33.64 3.55 14.10
C SER A 424 -33.68 3.39 15.62
N GLY A 425 -32.72 3.98 16.35
CA GLY A 425 -32.58 3.85 17.80
C GLY A 425 -32.17 2.45 18.30
N SER A 426 -31.92 1.47 17.41
CA SER A 426 -31.61 0.09 17.80
C SER A 426 -30.13 -0.11 18.16
N PRO A 427 -29.77 -0.36 19.43
CA PRO A 427 -28.36 -0.53 19.82
C PRO A 427 -27.69 -1.70 19.11
N ARG A 428 -28.44 -2.78 18.82
CA ARG A 428 -27.94 -3.96 18.09
C ARG A 428 -27.59 -3.64 16.64
N LEU A 429 -28.39 -2.82 15.96
CA LEU A 429 -28.07 -2.36 14.61
C LEU A 429 -26.84 -1.44 14.63
N VAL A 430 -26.77 -0.51 15.59
CA VAL A 430 -25.63 0.39 15.76
C VAL A 430 -24.35 -0.40 16.01
N PHE A 431 -24.35 -1.40 16.89
CA PHE A 431 -23.20 -2.29 17.09
C PHE A 431 -22.79 -2.99 15.81
N SER A 432 -23.77 -3.56 15.08
CA SER A 432 -23.47 -4.29 13.85
C SER A 432 -22.88 -3.39 12.76
N TRP A 433 -23.26 -2.12 12.71
CA TRP A 433 -22.76 -1.16 11.72
C TRP A 433 -21.45 -0.49 12.15
N THR A 434 -21.25 -0.19 13.42
CA THR A 434 -19.95 0.25 13.96
C THR A 434 -18.87 -0.81 13.74
N GLU A 435 -19.17 -2.08 14.01
CA GLU A 435 -18.24 -3.18 13.69
C GLU A 435 -17.99 -3.34 12.19
N ARG A 436 -18.95 -3.02 11.32
CA ARG A 436 -18.75 -3.02 9.86
C ARG A 436 -17.90 -1.84 9.37
N CYS A 437 -18.04 -0.66 9.98
CA CYS A 437 -17.17 0.49 9.73
C CYS A 437 -15.72 0.11 10.04
N ARG A 438 -15.50 -0.40 11.26
CA ARG A 438 -14.22 -0.94 11.73
C ARG A 438 -13.68 -2.00 10.78
N ALA A 439 -14.48 -3.01 10.42
CA ALA A 439 -14.07 -4.10 9.54
C ALA A 439 -13.74 -3.69 8.09
N GLN A 440 -14.01 -2.45 7.65
CA GLN A 440 -13.60 -1.99 6.31
C GLN A 440 -12.08 -1.88 6.16
N SER A 441 -11.38 -1.71 7.27
CA SER A 441 -9.93 -1.55 7.29
C SER A 441 -9.20 -2.77 7.88
N PHE A 442 -9.78 -3.44 8.88
CA PHE A 442 -9.19 -4.55 9.64
C PHE A 442 -9.08 -5.90 8.90
N ARG A 443 -9.06 -5.89 7.56
CA ARG A 443 -8.95 -7.09 6.72
C ARG A 443 -7.90 -6.95 5.62
N LEU A 444 -6.89 -6.12 5.87
CA LEU A 444 -5.63 -6.17 5.13
C LEU A 444 -4.84 -7.38 5.66
N THR A 445 -5.19 -8.59 5.19
CA THR A 445 -4.16 -9.63 5.17
C THR A 445 -3.11 -9.13 4.18
N PRO A 446 -1.83 -9.00 4.58
CA PRO A 446 -0.76 -8.74 3.64
C PRO A 446 -0.91 -9.73 2.49
N VAL A 447 -0.90 -9.24 1.25
CA VAL A 447 -0.93 -10.13 0.08
C VAL A 447 0.38 -10.88 0.10
N ARG A 448 0.38 -12.08 0.69
CA ARG A 448 1.52 -12.98 0.60
C ARG A 448 1.57 -13.46 -0.85
N PRO A 449 2.73 -13.43 -1.53
CA PRO A 449 2.85 -14.10 -2.81
C PRO A 449 2.41 -15.57 -2.62
N PRO A 450 1.54 -16.11 -3.48
CA PRO A 450 1.12 -17.50 -3.37
C PRO A 450 2.37 -18.40 -3.35
N ALA A 451 2.38 -19.38 -2.44
CA ALA A 451 3.45 -20.36 -2.40
C ALA A 451 3.46 -21.22 -3.67
N ASP A 452 2.28 -21.51 -4.26
CA ASP A 452 2.16 -22.16 -5.58
C ASP A 452 2.65 -21.23 -6.71
N PRO A 453 3.75 -21.57 -7.43
CA PRO A 453 4.26 -20.79 -8.55
C PRO A 453 3.26 -20.58 -9.68
N VAL A 454 2.35 -21.53 -9.92
CA VAL A 454 1.35 -21.43 -10.99
C VAL A 454 0.26 -20.41 -10.64
N VAL A 455 -0.16 -20.36 -9.37
CA VAL A 455 -1.12 -19.34 -8.91
C VAL A 455 -0.47 -17.95 -8.95
N ARG A 456 0.82 -17.87 -8.60
CA ARG A 456 1.59 -16.62 -8.69
C ARG A 456 1.67 -16.09 -10.12
N GLU A 457 2.03 -16.94 -11.08
CA GLU A 457 2.10 -16.57 -12.50
C GLU A 457 0.72 -16.24 -13.06
N ALA A 458 -0.32 -17.01 -12.73
CA ALA A 458 -1.69 -16.73 -13.15
C ALA A 458 -2.20 -15.38 -12.62
N LEU A 459 -1.83 -14.99 -11.39
CA LEU A 459 -2.16 -13.68 -10.83
C LEU A 459 -1.39 -12.54 -11.51
N ALA A 460 -0.11 -12.74 -11.79
CA ALA A 460 0.70 -11.77 -12.54
C ALA A 460 0.15 -11.54 -13.96
N GLU A 461 -0.17 -12.63 -14.67
CA GLU A 461 -0.84 -12.58 -15.98
C GLU A 461 -2.19 -11.87 -15.88
N LEU A 462 -3.03 -12.22 -14.91
CA LEU A 462 -4.34 -11.59 -14.73
C LEU A 462 -4.25 -10.08 -14.46
N ARG A 463 -3.31 -9.63 -13.62
CA ARG A 463 -3.08 -8.20 -13.34
C ARG A 463 -2.72 -7.45 -14.62
N GLN A 464 -1.79 -7.99 -15.41
CA GLN A 464 -1.35 -7.36 -16.63
C GLN A 464 -2.41 -7.39 -17.74
N LEU A 465 -3.14 -8.49 -17.91
CA LEU A 465 -4.23 -8.57 -18.89
C LEU A 465 -5.37 -7.59 -18.56
N ARG A 466 -5.63 -7.33 -17.27
CA ARG A 466 -6.61 -6.29 -16.86
C ARG A 466 -6.13 -4.89 -17.20
N HIS A 467 -4.84 -4.59 -16.98
CA HIS A 467 -4.23 -3.34 -17.41
C HIS A 467 -4.35 -3.16 -18.94
N ASN A 468 -3.97 -4.18 -19.71
CA ASN A 468 -4.03 -4.15 -21.17
C ASN A 468 -5.47 -4.02 -21.70
N LEU A 469 -6.43 -4.69 -21.05
CA LEU A 469 -7.85 -4.56 -21.37
C LEU A 469 -8.35 -3.14 -21.12
N ARG A 470 -7.87 -2.48 -20.05
CA ARG A 470 -8.19 -1.09 -19.76
C ARG A 470 -7.61 -0.16 -20.83
N GLU A 471 -6.36 -0.35 -21.23
CA GLU A 471 -5.76 0.41 -22.33
C GLU A 471 -6.51 0.22 -23.65
N ALA A 472 -6.85 -1.03 -24.01
CA ALA A 472 -7.59 -1.33 -25.22
C ALA A 472 -8.98 -0.66 -25.24
N GLN A 473 -9.68 -0.67 -24.09
CA GLN A 473 -10.95 0.05 -23.93
C GLN A 473 -10.79 1.56 -24.16
N VAL A 474 -9.74 2.17 -23.61
CA VAL A 474 -9.44 3.59 -23.79
C VAL A 474 -9.13 3.94 -25.25
N ARG A 475 -8.53 3.01 -26.01
CA ARG A 475 -8.32 3.12 -27.47
C ARG A 475 -9.55 2.78 -28.31
N GLY A 476 -10.71 2.52 -27.69
CA GLY A 476 -11.96 2.15 -28.37
C GLY A 476 -11.96 0.73 -28.96
N GLN A 477 -11.00 -0.11 -28.59
CA GLN A 477 -10.83 -1.46 -29.11
C GLN A 477 -11.54 -2.49 -28.22
N ARG A 478 -12.21 -3.47 -28.84
CA ARG A 478 -12.79 -4.62 -28.13
C ARG A 478 -11.83 -5.81 -28.23
N ASP A 479 -11.39 -6.32 -27.09
CA ASP A 479 -10.56 -7.52 -27.02
C ASP A 479 -11.28 -8.66 -26.27
N PRO A 480 -12.15 -9.43 -26.98
CA PRO A 480 -12.87 -10.55 -26.38
C PRO A 480 -11.93 -11.70 -25.97
N ALA A 481 -10.79 -11.87 -26.65
CA ALA A 481 -9.83 -12.93 -26.36
C ALA A 481 -9.15 -12.70 -25.00
N THR A 482 -8.66 -11.48 -24.74
CA THR A 482 -8.10 -11.10 -23.45
C THR A 482 -9.14 -11.21 -22.32
N ARG A 483 -10.41 -10.84 -22.58
CA ARG A 483 -11.49 -11.05 -21.58
C ARG A 483 -11.73 -12.52 -21.26
N ALA A 484 -11.77 -13.38 -22.27
CA ALA A 484 -11.93 -14.83 -22.06
C ALA A 484 -10.75 -15.40 -21.26
N ARG A 485 -9.52 -14.99 -21.59
CA ARG A 485 -8.31 -15.39 -20.85
C ARG A 485 -8.35 -14.95 -19.39
N CYS A 486 -8.80 -13.72 -19.09
CA CYS A 486 -9.00 -13.27 -17.70
C CYS A 486 -9.98 -14.19 -16.95
N ALA A 487 -11.10 -14.56 -17.57
CA ALA A 487 -12.08 -15.46 -16.96
C ALA A 487 -11.53 -16.88 -16.74
N ASP A 488 -10.67 -17.36 -17.64
CA ASP A 488 -10.00 -18.66 -17.51
C ASP A 488 -9.00 -18.66 -16.35
N LEU A 489 -8.18 -17.62 -16.24
CA LEU A 489 -7.22 -17.43 -15.15
C LEU A 489 -7.95 -17.31 -13.80
N GLU A 490 -9.05 -16.57 -13.74
CA GLU A 490 -9.89 -16.46 -12.55
C GLU A 490 -10.42 -17.83 -12.10
N ARG A 491 -10.88 -18.67 -13.04
CA ARG A 491 -11.32 -20.04 -12.73
C ARG A 491 -10.17 -20.93 -12.25
N LEU A 492 -9.01 -20.86 -12.88
CA LEU A 492 -7.80 -21.61 -12.49
C LEU A 492 -7.38 -21.26 -11.06
N ILE A 493 -7.27 -19.96 -10.76
CA ILE A 493 -6.91 -19.47 -9.42
C ILE A 493 -7.93 -19.97 -8.40
N GLN A 494 -9.23 -19.88 -8.70
CA GLN A 494 -10.29 -20.33 -7.80
C GLN A 494 -10.19 -21.84 -7.50
N GLN A 495 -9.98 -22.69 -8.51
CA GLN A 495 -9.86 -24.14 -8.35
C GLN A 495 -8.68 -24.53 -7.46
N ARG A 496 -7.53 -23.86 -7.62
CA ARG A 496 -6.30 -24.16 -6.86
C ARG A 496 -6.31 -23.58 -5.45
N THR A 497 -6.92 -22.41 -5.27
CA THR A 497 -7.03 -21.76 -3.95
C THR A 497 -7.94 -22.57 -3.01
N TRP A 498 -9.00 -23.21 -3.53
CA TRP A 498 -9.89 -24.08 -2.75
C TRP A 498 -9.22 -25.34 -2.21
N GLN A 499 -8.12 -25.80 -2.83
CA GLN A 499 -7.38 -26.97 -2.36
C GLN A 499 -6.39 -26.65 -1.21
N TRP A 500 -6.19 -25.36 -0.92
CA TRP A 500 -5.17 -24.84 0.01
C TRP A 500 -5.75 -24.06 1.20
N GLU A 501 -7.08 -23.93 1.34
CA GLU A 501 -7.68 -23.19 2.45
C GLU A 501 -7.51 -23.93 3.80
N GLY A 502 -6.34 -23.77 4.40
CA GLY A 502 -6.17 -23.61 5.85
C GLY A 502 -5.89 -22.13 6.13
N ASP A 503 -6.70 -21.51 6.99
CA ASP A 503 -6.56 -20.15 7.58
C ASP A 503 -6.89 -18.88 6.76
N GLY A 504 -7.31 -18.98 5.50
CA GLY A 504 -7.74 -17.83 4.68
C GLY A 504 -9.16 -17.32 4.92
N ALA A 505 -9.89 -17.82 5.92
CA ALA A 505 -11.29 -17.44 6.14
C ALA A 505 -11.36 -15.96 6.52
N ALA A 506 -11.94 -15.13 5.64
CA ALA A 506 -12.34 -13.77 5.95
C ALA A 506 -13.12 -13.74 7.28
N ARG A 507 -12.46 -13.40 8.39
CA ARG A 507 -13.03 -13.50 9.74
C ARG A 507 -14.30 -12.66 9.79
N ARG A 508 -15.46 -13.32 9.85
CA ARG A 508 -16.80 -12.67 9.85
C ARG A 508 -16.92 -11.72 11.04
N VAL A 509 -17.70 -10.65 10.90
CA VAL A 509 -18.01 -9.76 12.03
C VAL A 509 -18.70 -10.60 13.12
N VAL A 510 -18.20 -10.51 14.35
CA VAL A 510 -18.75 -11.28 15.48
C VAL A 510 -20.20 -10.84 15.77
N SER A 511 -21.06 -11.78 16.18
CA SER A 511 -22.40 -11.41 16.61
C SER A 511 -22.36 -10.78 18.00
N VAL A 512 -23.32 -9.89 18.29
CA VAL A 512 -23.52 -9.33 19.64
C VAL A 512 -23.62 -10.46 20.67
N SER A 513 -24.37 -11.52 20.37
CA SER A 513 -24.56 -12.66 21.29
C SER A 513 -23.26 -13.38 21.63
N ALA A 514 -22.36 -13.57 20.66
CA ALA A 514 -21.06 -14.20 20.90
C ALA A 514 -20.15 -13.32 21.77
N VAL A 515 -20.18 -12.00 21.58
CA VAL A 515 -19.47 -11.05 22.45
C VAL A 515 -20.04 -11.10 23.87
N GLN A 516 -21.36 -11.04 24.02
CA GLN A 516 -22.01 -11.08 25.34
C GLN A 516 -21.71 -12.38 26.10
N ALA A 517 -21.66 -13.51 25.42
CA ALA A 517 -21.28 -14.79 26.03
C ALA A 517 -19.85 -14.77 26.57
N GLN A 518 -18.89 -14.23 25.81
CA GLN A 518 -17.48 -14.13 26.24
C GLN A 518 -17.29 -13.10 27.36
N LEU A 519 -18.06 -12.00 27.35
CA LEU A 519 -18.06 -11.01 28.43
C LEU A 519 -18.62 -11.62 29.72
N ALA A 520 -19.71 -12.41 29.62
CA ALA A 520 -20.28 -13.09 30.78
C ALA A 520 -19.31 -14.10 31.41
N GLU A 521 -18.55 -14.83 30.59
CA GLU A 521 -17.58 -15.82 31.06
C GLU A 521 -16.43 -15.20 31.89
N ALA A 522 -16.02 -13.97 31.56
CA ALA A 522 -14.94 -13.27 32.26
C ALA A 522 -15.43 -12.18 33.22
N ASP A 523 -16.74 -12.09 33.48
CA ASP A 523 -17.39 -10.99 34.20
C ASP A 523 -16.91 -9.60 33.78
N GLN A 524 -16.84 -9.39 32.46
CA GLN A 524 -16.38 -8.16 31.83
C GLN A 524 -17.53 -7.30 31.30
N VAL A 525 -17.27 -6.01 31.13
CA VAL A 525 -18.14 -5.07 30.40
C VAL A 525 -17.37 -4.47 29.23
N MET A 526 -18.01 -4.38 28.07
CA MET A 526 -17.41 -3.75 26.89
C MET A 526 -18.01 -2.38 26.65
N VAL A 527 -17.17 -1.37 26.42
CA VAL A 527 -17.57 -0.04 26.00
C VAL A 527 -16.98 0.24 24.62
N SER A 528 -17.84 0.31 23.61
CA SER A 528 -17.45 0.67 22.26
C SER A 528 -17.81 2.12 21.95
N PHE A 529 -16.80 2.98 21.86
CA PHE A 529 -16.95 4.37 21.47
C PHE A 529 -17.04 4.51 19.95
N PHE A 530 -17.76 5.52 19.47
CA PHE A 530 -17.72 5.94 18.07
C PHE A 530 -18.17 7.40 17.95
N ASP A 531 -17.65 8.10 16.95
CA ASP A 531 -18.02 9.48 16.62
C ASP A 531 -18.98 9.51 15.43
N ARG A 532 -20.03 10.34 15.53
CA ARG A 532 -20.86 10.66 14.38
C ARG A 532 -21.34 12.10 14.43
N ALA A 533 -21.13 12.82 13.31
CA ALA A 533 -21.53 14.22 13.14
C ALA A 533 -21.03 15.14 14.27
N GLY A 534 -19.82 14.89 14.79
CA GLY A 534 -19.22 15.68 15.87
C GLY A 534 -19.70 15.30 17.27
N HIS A 535 -20.50 14.24 17.39
CA HIS A 535 -20.98 13.72 18.67
C HIS A 535 -20.37 12.35 19.00
N LEU A 536 -19.94 12.21 20.25
CA LEU A 536 -19.38 10.98 20.81
C LEU A 536 -20.51 10.12 21.40
N PHE A 537 -20.48 8.83 21.08
CA PHE A 537 -21.40 7.83 21.61
C PHE A 537 -20.63 6.66 22.22
N ALA A 538 -21.24 5.99 23.20
CA ALA A 538 -20.77 4.74 23.76
C ALA A 538 -21.85 3.65 23.62
N LEU A 539 -21.48 2.51 23.06
CA LEU A 539 -22.24 1.26 23.14
C LEU A 539 -21.69 0.42 24.30
N VAL A 540 -22.48 0.28 25.35
CA VAL A 540 -22.13 -0.53 26.52
C VAL A 540 -22.79 -1.89 26.41
N ALA A 541 -21.98 -2.94 26.29
CA ALA A 541 -22.41 -4.34 26.25
C ALA A 541 -22.04 -5.03 27.56
N ASP A 542 -23.04 -5.66 28.19
CA ASP A 542 -22.86 -6.58 29.32
C ASP A 542 -23.32 -8.01 28.93
N ARG A 543 -23.36 -8.92 29.92
CA ARG A 543 -23.80 -10.32 29.77
C ARG A 543 -25.13 -10.53 29.03
N SER A 544 -26.02 -9.53 29.01
CA SER A 544 -27.39 -9.66 28.45
C SER A 544 -27.91 -8.41 27.73
N ARG A 545 -27.42 -7.22 28.07
CA ARG A 545 -27.92 -5.93 27.57
C ARG A 545 -26.88 -5.24 26.70
N LEU A 546 -27.39 -4.45 25.76
CA LEU A 546 -26.62 -3.54 24.93
C LEU A 546 -27.31 -2.18 24.98
N ARG A 547 -26.62 -1.15 25.46
CA ARG A 547 -27.16 0.20 25.62
C ARG A 547 -26.35 1.20 24.81
N LEU A 548 -27.04 2.11 24.14
CA LEU A 548 -26.43 3.25 23.45
C LEU A 548 -26.54 4.47 24.36
N VAL A 549 -25.40 5.11 24.65
CA VAL A 549 -25.30 6.29 25.52
C VAL A 549 -24.65 7.44 24.73
N PRO A 550 -25.34 8.58 24.53
CA PRO A 550 -24.71 9.78 23.98
C PRO A 550 -23.83 10.46 25.05
N LEU A 551 -22.62 10.88 24.68
CA LEU A 551 -21.62 11.46 25.60
C LEU A 551 -21.34 12.94 25.37
N GLY A 552 -21.78 13.52 24.25
CA GLY A 552 -21.64 14.95 23.95
C GLY A 552 -20.73 15.23 22.75
N GLY A 553 -20.05 16.37 22.75
CA GLY A 553 -19.21 16.83 21.62
C GLY A 553 -17.84 16.15 21.58
N THR A 554 -17.49 15.58 20.43
CA THR A 554 -16.22 14.87 20.22
C THR A 554 -15.00 15.80 20.30
N GLY A 555 -15.15 17.04 19.81
CA GLY A 555 -14.03 18.00 19.70
C GLY A 555 -13.36 18.31 21.04
N ALA A 556 -14.14 18.61 22.07
CA ALA A 556 -13.63 18.93 23.40
C ALA A 556 -12.88 17.74 24.03
N VAL A 557 -13.42 16.53 23.92
CA VAL A 557 -12.78 15.31 24.42
C VAL A 557 -11.43 15.08 23.72
N VAL A 558 -11.39 15.22 22.40
CA VAL A 558 -10.16 15.05 21.61
C VAL A 558 -9.10 16.08 22.03
N GLU A 559 -9.48 17.35 22.21
CA GLU A 559 -8.57 18.40 22.67
C GLU A 559 -7.97 18.07 24.03
N THR A 560 -8.78 17.59 24.98
CA THR A 560 -8.29 17.19 26.31
C THR A 560 -7.34 15.98 26.24
N VAL A 561 -7.60 14.99 25.36
CA VAL A 561 -6.67 13.86 25.15
C VAL A 561 -5.33 14.36 24.61
N VAL A 562 -5.33 15.25 23.60
CA VAL A 562 -4.09 15.80 23.03
C VAL A 562 -3.29 16.57 24.06
N ARG A 563 -3.96 17.39 24.89
CA ARG A 563 -3.31 18.10 26.01
C ARG A 563 -2.68 17.15 27.02
N LEU A 564 -3.42 16.11 27.43
CA LEU A 564 -2.91 15.10 28.36
C LEU A 564 -1.65 14.42 27.84
N LEU A 565 -1.65 13.99 26.57
CA LEU A 565 -0.50 13.32 25.97
C LEU A 565 0.73 14.23 25.90
N ASN A 566 0.53 15.48 25.48
CA ASN A 566 1.61 16.47 25.46
C ASN A 566 2.19 16.75 26.86
N ASP A 567 1.33 16.84 27.88
CA ASP A 567 1.79 17.07 29.26
C ASP A 567 2.59 15.85 29.79
N LEU A 568 2.17 14.62 29.46
CA LEU A 568 2.92 13.40 29.79
C LEU A 568 4.29 13.36 29.11
N ASP A 569 4.37 13.74 27.84
CA ASP A 569 5.63 13.81 27.10
C ASP A 569 6.59 14.86 27.69
N VAL A 570 6.06 16.02 28.10
CA VAL A 570 6.84 17.08 28.76
C VAL A 570 7.45 16.59 30.09
N MET A 571 6.71 15.81 30.87
CA MET A 571 7.18 15.26 32.15
C MET A 571 8.32 14.24 32.00
N CYS A 572 8.44 13.58 30.85
CA CYS A 572 9.51 12.60 30.58
C CYS A 572 10.79 13.23 30.04
N GLY A 573 10.81 14.56 29.81
CA GLY A 573 11.91 15.29 29.21
C GLY A 573 13.03 15.73 30.18
N ARG A 574 13.64 16.89 29.87
CA ARG A 574 14.68 17.51 30.72
C ARG A 574 14.14 17.78 32.13
N ARG A 575 15.00 17.73 33.16
CA ARG A 575 14.65 18.15 34.54
C ARG A 575 13.97 19.53 34.51
N LEU A 576 12.67 19.53 34.78
CA LEU A 576 11.88 20.74 34.85
C LEU A 576 12.17 21.46 36.17
N PRO A 577 12.16 22.81 36.20
CA PRO A 577 12.09 23.55 37.45
C PRO A 577 10.85 23.12 38.25
N ALA A 578 10.98 22.98 39.58
CA ALA A 578 9.92 22.43 40.44
C ALA A 578 8.54 23.11 40.28
N ARG A 579 8.50 24.42 39.99
CA ARG A 579 7.25 25.15 39.73
C ARG A 579 6.57 24.72 38.42
N LEU A 580 7.35 24.47 37.38
CA LEU A 580 6.83 23.99 36.09
C LEU A 580 6.40 22.53 36.20
N GLU A 581 7.18 21.70 36.89
CA GLU A 581 6.81 20.30 37.18
C GLU A 581 5.48 20.22 37.93
N ALA A 582 5.29 21.02 38.99
CA ALA A 582 4.03 21.08 39.73
C ALA A 582 2.86 21.58 38.86
N ALA A 583 3.09 22.56 37.98
CA ALA A 583 2.07 23.06 37.08
C ALA A 583 1.64 22.03 36.02
N VAL A 584 2.60 21.32 35.42
CA VAL A 584 2.32 20.25 34.44
C VAL A 584 1.62 19.07 35.14
N ALA A 585 2.05 18.70 36.35
CA ALA A 585 1.38 17.69 37.17
C ALA A 585 -0.09 18.05 37.46
N ALA A 586 -0.38 19.29 37.83
CA ALA A 586 -1.74 19.77 38.03
C ALA A 586 -2.57 19.73 36.74
N SER A 587 -1.97 20.15 35.61
CA SER A 587 -2.63 20.07 34.28
C SER A 587 -2.98 18.62 33.91
N ILE A 588 -2.09 17.66 34.17
CA ILE A 588 -2.37 16.22 33.96
C ILE A 588 -3.58 15.78 34.79
N ASP A 589 -3.59 16.12 36.09
CA ASP A 589 -4.67 15.72 36.99
C ASP A 589 -6.02 16.35 36.58
N ASP A 590 -6.02 17.62 36.19
CA ASP A 590 -7.19 18.33 35.66
C ASP A 590 -7.70 17.69 34.35
N ASN A 591 -6.80 17.42 33.40
CA ASN A 591 -7.17 16.80 32.12
C ASN A 591 -7.74 15.38 32.33
N VAL A 592 -7.14 14.59 33.24
CA VAL A 592 -7.63 13.27 33.63
C VAL A 592 -9.04 13.35 34.23
N GLN A 593 -9.28 14.32 35.11
CA GLN A 593 -10.59 14.52 35.74
C GLN A 593 -11.64 14.99 34.73
N SER A 594 -11.28 15.89 33.81
CA SER A 594 -12.14 16.33 32.72
C SER A 594 -12.53 15.18 31.78
N LEU A 595 -11.58 14.32 31.42
CA LEU A 595 -11.84 13.14 30.60
C LEU A 595 -12.72 12.12 31.32
N SER A 596 -12.47 11.87 32.61
CA SER A 596 -13.32 11.03 33.44
C SER A 596 -14.77 11.56 33.46
N ALA A 597 -14.96 12.86 33.70
CA ALA A 597 -16.28 13.48 33.72
C ALA A 597 -17.01 13.39 32.37
N ALA A 598 -16.30 13.57 31.25
CA ALA A 598 -16.90 13.57 29.93
C ALA A 598 -17.19 12.16 29.38
N VAL A 599 -16.32 11.18 29.67
CA VAL A 599 -16.33 9.87 28.99
C VAL A 599 -16.79 8.75 29.92
N VAL A 600 -16.40 8.77 31.19
CA VAL A 600 -16.59 7.62 32.11
C VAL A 600 -17.75 7.86 33.08
N ALA A 601 -17.89 9.07 33.62
CA ALA A 601 -18.94 9.42 34.58
C ALA A 601 -20.36 9.06 34.09
N PRO A 602 -20.74 9.31 32.81
CA PRO A 602 -22.05 8.91 32.29
C PRO A 602 -22.28 7.39 32.24
N LEU A 603 -21.19 6.59 32.32
CA LEU A 603 -21.19 5.15 32.18
C LEU A 603 -21.04 4.40 33.52
N ARG A 604 -20.65 5.07 34.62
CA ARG A 604 -20.31 4.42 35.91
C ARG A 604 -21.34 3.37 36.36
N GLY A 605 -22.63 3.73 36.36
CA GLY A 605 -23.70 2.81 36.78
C GLY A 605 -23.87 1.60 35.86
N LEU A 606 -23.40 1.67 34.62
CA LEU A 606 -23.39 0.56 33.66
C LEU A 606 -22.12 -0.28 33.73
N LEU A 607 -21.03 0.26 34.30
CA LEU A 607 -19.76 -0.44 34.46
C LEU A 607 -19.74 -1.29 35.75
N GLY A 608 -20.12 -0.69 36.89
CA GLY A 608 -19.87 -1.29 38.20
C GLY A 608 -18.39 -1.60 38.40
N ASP A 609 -18.07 -2.65 39.16
CA ASP A 609 -16.69 -3.02 39.55
C ASP A 609 -16.00 -4.04 38.61
N ARG A 610 -16.67 -4.42 37.51
CA ARG A 610 -16.24 -5.47 36.55
C ARG A 610 -15.01 -5.11 35.72
N ASP A 611 -14.25 -6.06 35.23
CA ASP A 611 -13.16 -5.73 34.29
C ASP A 611 -13.68 -5.11 32.98
N VAL A 612 -12.89 -4.22 32.35
CA VAL A 612 -13.39 -3.39 31.24
C VAL A 612 -12.65 -3.67 29.94
N VAL A 613 -13.42 -3.85 28.88
CA VAL A 613 -12.92 -3.89 27.50
C VAL A 613 -13.33 -2.60 26.81
N ILE A 614 -12.36 -1.80 26.40
CA ILE A 614 -12.60 -0.55 25.67
C ILE A 614 -12.36 -0.79 24.18
N VAL A 615 -13.34 -0.44 23.36
CA VAL A 615 -13.18 -0.32 21.90
C VAL A 615 -13.21 1.16 21.55
N PRO A 616 -12.05 1.83 21.39
CA PRO A 616 -11.99 3.27 21.23
C PRO A 616 -12.29 3.72 19.78
N THR A 617 -12.48 5.03 19.63
CA THR A 617 -12.60 5.74 18.35
C THR A 617 -11.53 6.82 18.28
N LYS A 618 -10.96 7.01 17.09
CA LYS A 618 -10.03 8.12 16.82
C LYS A 618 -8.92 8.28 17.89
N HIS A 619 -8.74 9.50 18.39
CA HIS A 619 -7.76 9.89 19.39
C HIS A 619 -7.95 9.19 20.75
N LEU A 620 -9.13 8.64 21.06
CA LEU A 620 -9.33 7.87 22.31
C LEU A 620 -8.53 6.55 22.30
N SER A 621 -8.00 6.12 21.15
CA SER A 621 -7.14 4.94 21.06
C SER A 621 -5.79 5.14 21.74
N ALA A 622 -5.34 6.40 21.85
CA ALA A 622 -4.12 6.78 22.53
C ALA A 622 -4.37 7.22 23.99
N LEU A 623 -5.60 7.14 24.51
CA LEU A 623 -5.89 7.51 25.89
C LEU A 623 -5.27 6.47 26.85
N PRO A 624 -4.41 6.88 27.82
CA PRO A 624 -3.93 5.97 28.86
C PRO A 624 -5.04 5.70 29.88
N TRP A 625 -5.94 4.77 29.55
CA TRP A 625 -7.17 4.49 30.31
C TRP A 625 -6.92 4.20 31.80
N GLY A 626 -5.79 3.57 32.16
CA GLY A 626 -5.42 3.30 33.55
C GLY A 626 -5.18 4.54 34.42
N LEU A 627 -4.99 5.72 33.82
CA LEU A 627 -4.82 6.97 34.57
C LEU A 627 -6.16 7.54 35.09
N LEU A 628 -7.27 7.17 34.44
CA LEU A 628 -8.60 7.63 34.83
C LEU A 628 -8.98 7.04 36.21
N PRO A 629 -9.56 7.85 37.12
CA PRO A 629 -9.82 7.43 38.50
C PRO A 629 -10.61 6.13 38.62
N GLU A 630 -11.61 5.92 37.76
CA GLU A 630 -12.48 4.74 37.78
C GLU A 630 -11.82 3.44 37.29
N PHE A 631 -10.63 3.54 36.70
CA PHE A 631 -9.88 2.42 36.13
C PHE A 631 -8.56 2.14 36.85
N ARG A 632 -8.20 2.94 37.87
CA ARG A 632 -6.98 2.70 38.66
C ARG A 632 -7.06 1.37 39.40
N GLY A 633 -6.04 0.52 39.22
CA GLY A 633 -5.99 -0.83 39.82
C GLY A 633 -7.03 -1.80 39.24
N ARG A 634 -7.74 -1.42 38.17
CA ARG A 634 -8.74 -2.24 37.51
C ARG A 634 -8.22 -2.70 36.15
N PRO A 635 -8.34 -3.99 35.79
CA PRO A 635 -7.97 -4.46 34.47
C PRO A 635 -8.74 -3.74 33.36
N VAL A 636 -7.98 -3.14 32.43
CA VAL A 636 -8.52 -2.52 31.22
C VAL A 636 -7.81 -3.07 29.99
N THR A 637 -8.59 -3.64 29.08
CA THR A 637 -8.12 -4.14 27.79
C THR A 637 -8.65 -3.24 26.67
N VAL A 638 -7.78 -2.75 25.80
CA VAL A 638 -8.13 -1.88 24.67
C VAL A 638 -8.11 -2.69 23.38
N ALA A 639 -9.27 -2.91 22.78
CA ALA A 639 -9.41 -3.68 21.55
C ALA A 639 -9.71 -2.79 20.34
N LEU A 640 -9.22 -3.16 19.16
CA LEU A 640 -9.46 -2.40 17.93
C LEU A 640 -10.93 -2.50 17.46
N SER A 641 -11.59 -3.60 17.79
CA SER A 641 -13.00 -3.90 17.57
C SER A 641 -13.45 -5.04 18.48
N ALA A 642 -14.76 -5.19 18.67
CA ALA A 642 -15.31 -6.32 19.42
C ALA A 642 -14.96 -7.66 18.74
N SER A 643 -14.92 -7.68 17.40
CA SER A 643 -14.48 -8.82 16.61
C SER A 643 -13.03 -9.21 16.92
N THR A 644 -12.09 -8.25 16.88
CA THR A 644 -10.67 -8.52 17.16
C THR A 644 -10.43 -9.04 18.58
N TRP A 645 -11.11 -8.47 19.58
CA TRP A 645 -11.06 -8.96 20.96
C TRP A 645 -11.55 -10.41 21.05
N SER A 646 -12.69 -10.71 20.42
CA SER A 646 -13.27 -12.05 20.47
C SER A 646 -12.38 -13.11 19.80
N PHE A 647 -11.73 -12.77 18.69
CA PHE A 647 -10.76 -13.66 18.04
C PHE A 647 -9.46 -13.78 18.83
N GLY A 648 -8.96 -12.69 19.42
CA GLY A 648 -7.78 -12.72 20.29
C GLY A 648 -8.00 -13.61 21.51
N ARG A 649 -9.19 -13.59 22.11
CA ARG A 649 -9.55 -14.50 23.22
C ARG A 649 -9.54 -15.97 22.80
N GLN A 650 -10.02 -16.27 21.60
CA GLN A 650 -9.98 -17.63 21.06
C GLN A 650 -8.53 -18.08 20.81
N ALA A 651 -7.71 -17.21 20.22
CA ALA A 651 -6.28 -17.47 20.02
C ALA A 651 -5.54 -17.68 21.36
N ALA A 652 -5.86 -16.90 22.39
CA ALA A 652 -5.28 -17.07 23.72
C ALA A 652 -5.65 -18.41 24.41
N ARG A 653 -6.69 -19.12 23.95
CA ARG A 653 -7.03 -20.46 24.47
C ARG A 653 -6.24 -21.58 23.80
N ALA A 654 -5.53 -21.30 22.71
CA ALA A 654 -4.69 -22.29 22.05
C ALA A 654 -3.55 -22.76 22.98
N PRO A 655 -3.06 -24.01 22.81
CA PRO A 655 -1.95 -24.53 23.59
C PRO A 655 -0.72 -23.62 23.52
N ARG A 656 -0.10 -23.38 24.67
CA ARG A 656 1.13 -22.57 24.79
C ARG A 656 2.28 -23.27 24.07
N ARG A 657 2.99 -22.53 23.21
CA ARG A 657 4.27 -22.96 22.64
C ARG A 657 5.33 -22.25 23.46
N GLY A 658 5.87 -22.97 24.45
CA GLY A 658 6.80 -22.41 25.43
C GLY A 658 7.96 -21.63 24.80
N GLY A 659 8.46 -20.64 25.54
CA GLY A 659 9.61 -19.83 25.15
C GLY A 659 9.35 -18.33 25.32
N ALA A 660 10.41 -17.58 25.60
CA ALA A 660 10.37 -16.13 25.68
C ALA A 660 11.49 -15.52 24.81
N LEU A 661 11.21 -14.39 24.18
CA LEU A 661 12.20 -13.59 23.46
C LEU A 661 12.37 -12.26 24.18
N LEU A 662 13.62 -11.89 24.47
CA LEU A 662 13.98 -10.56 24.97
C LEU A 662 14.92 -9.93 23.94
N ALA A 663 14.52 -8.84 23.30
CA ALA A 663 15.34 -8.19 22.29
C ALA A 663 15.50 -6.69 22.54
N SER A 664 16.71 -6.16 22.33
CA SER A 664 16.99 -4.73 22.43
C SER A 664 17.61 -4.14 21.17
N GLY A 665 17.03 -3.05 20.65
CA GLY A 665 17.58 -2.25 19.56
C GLY A 665 18.79 -1.40 19.98
N PRO A 666 19.47 -0.76 19.01
CA PRO A 666 20.67 0.03 19.27
C PRO A 666 20.36 1.39 19.94
N ARG A 667 21.37 1.99 20.58
CA ARG A 667 21.33 3.35 21.16
C ARG A 667 20.25 3.57 22.23
N LEU A 668 20.11 2.61 23.15
CA LEU A 668 19.25 2.71 24.34
C LEU A 668 20.08 2.40 25.58
N HIS A 669 20.43 3.44 26.36
CA HIS A 669 21.29 3.29 27.55
C HIS A 669 20.68 2.43 28.66
N HIS A 670 19.35 2.32 28.71
CA HIS A 670 18.61 1.60 29.76
C HIS A 670 18.08 0.23 29.32
N ALA A 671 18.06 -0.06 28.01
CA ALA A 671 17.50 -1.31 27.48
C ALA A 671 18.22 -2.56 28.00
N GLU A 672 19.54 -2.49 28.19
CA GLU A 672 20.31 -3.62 28.72
C GLU A 672 19.94 -3.95 30.18
N LYS A 673 19.67 -2.92 31.00
CA LYS A 673 19.21 -3.12 32.39
C LYS A 673 17.83 -3.77 32.43
N GLU A 674 16.92 -3.32 31.57
CA GLU A 674 15.58 -3.89 31.44
C GLU A 674 15.64 -5.36 31.00
N ILE A 675 16.38 -5.67 29.94
CA ILE A 675 16.55 -7.04 29.43
C ILE A 675 17.20 -7.96 30.47
N ILE A 676 18.23 -7.50 31.20
CA ILE A 676 18.86 -8.29 32.26
C ILE A 676 17.88 -8.56 33.41
N GLY A 677 17.14 -7.55 33.86
CA GLY A 677 16.15 -7.69 34.93
C GLY A 677 15.04 -8.67 34.57
N ILE A 678 14.54 -8.59 33.33
CA ILE A 678 13.49 -9.50 32.84
C ILE A 678 14.06 -10.89 32.54
N GLY A 679 15.31 -11.00 32.07
CA GLY A 679 16.00 -12.27 31.83
C GLY A 679 16.16 -13.10 33.09
N ALA A 680 16.32 -12.47 34.26
CA ALA A 680 16.31 -13.18 35.54
C ALA A 680 14.94 -13.81 35.87
N ILE A 681 13.84 -13.25 35.35
CA ILE A 681 12.48 -13.78 35.51
C ILE A 681 12.19 -14.88 34.48
N HIS A 682 12.79 -14.79 33.29
CA HIS A 682 12.64 -15.75 32.18
C HIS A 682 13.98 -16.43 31.84
N PRO A 683 14.46 -17.39 32.65
CA PRO A 683 15.80 -17.97 32.50
C PRO A 683 16.01 -18.77 31.20
N ALA A 684 14.92 -19.20 30.55
CA ALA A 684 14.96 -19.88 29.25
C ALA A 684 14.74 -18.93 28.05
N ALA A 685 14.73 -17.61 28.27
CA ALA A 685 14.51 -16.66 27.19
C ALA A 685 15.70 -16.58 26.23
N ARG A 686 15.41 -16.47 24.93
CA ARG A 686 16.42 -16.08 23.93
C ARG A 686 16.63 -14.57 24.04
N CYS A 687 17.84 -14.15 24.41
CA CYS A 687 18.20 -12.73 24.53
C CYS A 687 18.99 -12.29 23.30
N LEU A 688 18.50 -11.28 22.58
CA LEU A 688 19.19 -10.65 21.44
C LEU A 688 19.46 -9.18 21.78
N THR A 689 20.72 -8.79 21.89
CA THR A 689 21.11 -7.43 22.29
C THR A 689 22.18 -6.86 21.38
N ARG A 690 22.24 -5.52 21.28
CA ARG A 690 23.25 -4.79 20.51
C ARG A 690 23.33 -5.36 19.08
N ASP A 691 24.53 -5.73 18.63
CA ASP A 691 24.80 -6.16 17.25
C ASP A 691 24.14 -7.51 16.88
N THR A 692 23.65 -8.27 17.86
CA THR A 692 22.96 -9.56 17.62
C THR A 692 21.47 -9.42 17.37
N ALA A 693 20.88 -8.26 17.69
CA ALA A 693 19.47 -7.96 17.46
C ALA A 693 19.27 -7.44 16.02
N THR A 694 19.52 -8.29 15.03
CA THR A 694 19.24 -8.00 13.61
C THR A 694 17.78 -8.31 13.26
N VAL A 695 17.27 -7.70 12.19
CA VAL A 695 15.90 -7.94 11.69
C VAL A 695 15.64 -9.44 11.48
N GLU A 696 16.57 -10.14 10.84
CA GLU A 696 16.42 -11.57 10.56
C GLU A 696 16.43 -12.43 11.83
N ALA A 697 17.38 -12.17 12.75
CA ALA A 697 17.49 -12.92 13.98
C ALA A 697 16.27 -12.70 14.90
N VAL A 698 15.76 -11.47 14.96
CA VAL A 698 14.56 -11.14 15.73
C VAL A 698 13.33 -11.82 15.12
N LEU A 699 13.13 -11.77 13.80
CA LEU A 699 11.98 -12.43 13.15
C LEU A 699 12.00 -13.95 13.35
N GLU A 700 13.17 -14.58 13.22
CA GLU A 700 13.34 -16.01 13.48
C GLU A 700 13.01 -16.35 14.93
N ALA A 701 13.51 -15.56 15.89
CA ALA A 701 13.27 -15.78 17.30
C ALA A 701 11.82 -15.46 17.74
N LEU A 702 11.12 -14.58 17.00
CA LEU A 702 9.76 -14.15 17.30
C LEU A 702 8.70 -15.16 16.82
N ASP A 703 9.04 -16.02 15.86
CA ASP A 703 8.10 -16.97 15.24
C ASP A 703 7.67 -18.06 16.25
N GLY A 704 6.44 -17.91 16.78
CA GLY A 704 5.78 -18.89 17.63
C GLY A 704 6.10 -18.83 19.13
N VAL A 705 6.77 -17.80 19.63
CA VAL A 705 7.04 -17.65 21.09
C VAL A 705 5.80 -17.27 21.89
N ASP A 706 5.73 -17.67 23.16
CA ASP A 706 4.62 -17.31 24.03
C ASP A 706 4.67 -15.82 24.44
N VAL A 707 5.86 -15.32 24.77
CA VAL A 707 6.07 -13.93 25.21
C VAL A 707 7.28 -13.33 24.50
N ALA A 708 7.11 -12.16 23.87
CA ALA A 708 8.22 -11.36 23.39
C ALA A 708 8.26 -10.00 24.09
N HIS A 709 9.42 -9.58 24.56
CA HIS A 709 9.65 -8.25 25.09
C HIS A 709 10.69 -7.55 24.21
N LEU A 710 10.26 -6.49 23.52
CA LEU A 710 11.07 -5.75 22.55
C LEU A 710 11.32 -4.34 23.09
N VAL A 711 12.58 -4.01 23.35
CA VAL A 711 13.04 -2.69 23.80
C VAL A 711 13.76 -1.99 22.65
N ALA A 712 13.12 -1.05 21.98
CA ALA A 712 13.68 -0.43 20.77
C ALA A 712 13.19 1.01 20.61
N HIS A 713 13.89 1.83 19.83
CA HIS A 713 13.23 3.01 19.26
C HIS A 713 12.20 2.49 18.27
N GLY A 714 10.99 3.04 18.30
CA GLY A 714 10.02 2.71 17.27
C GLY A 714 9.50 3.98 16.64
N HIS A 715 9.23 3.89 15.35
CA HIS A 715 8.67 4.98 14.58
C HIS A 715 7.26 4.59 14.16
N HIS A 716 6.28 5.40 14.55
CA HIS A 716 4.91 5.23 14.09
C HIS A 716 4.69 6.08 12.84
N GLU A 717 4.24 5.45 11.75
CA GLU A 717 3.80 6.15 10.54
C GLU A 717 2.26 6.33 10.61
N PRO A 718 1.77 7.57 10.86
CA PRO A 718 0.34 7.86 11.04
C PRO A 718 -0.52 7.47 9.84
N ASP A 719 0.10 7.40 8.67
CA ASP A 719 -0.54 7.04 7.43
C ASP A 719 -0.46 5.55 7.08
N ASN A 720 0.30 4.73 7.83
CA ASN A 720 0.38 3.31 7.52
C ASN A 720 0.88 2.40 8.64
N VAL A 721 0.04 1.43 9.02
CA VAL A 721 0.40 0.32 9.92
C VAL A 721 1.66 -0.41 9.46
N LEU A 722 1.79 -0.67 8.16
CA LEU A 722 2.81 -1.56 7.63
C LEU A 722 4.21 -0.94 7.62
N PHE A 723 4.30 0.39 7.68
CA PHE A 723 5.55 1.15 7.67
C PHE A 723 5.95 1.67 9.05
N SER A 724 5.13 1.46 10.08
CA SER A 724 5.60 1.56 11.45
C SER A 724 6.74 0.57 11.66
N CYS A 725 7.80 0.97 12.37
CA CYS A 725 8.97 0.13 12.56
C CYS A 725 9.55 0.18 13.96
N LEU A 726 10.43 -0.79 14.25
CA LEU A 726 11.30 -0.82 15.40
C LEU A 726 12.76 -0.81 14.92
N ASP A 727 13.59 0.09 15.43
CA ASP A 727 15.00 0.16 15.09
C ASP A 727 15.77 -1.03 15.69
N LEU A 728 16.42 -1.80 14.83
CA LEU A 728 17.30 -2.91 15.15
C LEU A 728 18.72 -2.64 14.66
N ALA A 729 19.65 -3.59 14.88
CA ALA A 729 21.08 -3.38 14.65
C ALA A 729 21.45 -3.12 13.18
N ASP A 730 20.81 -3.81 12.25
CA ASP A 730 21.05 -3.78 10.80
C ASP A 730 20.01 -2.95 10.02
N GLY A 731 19.05 -2.35 10.72
CA GLY A 731 18.00 -1.52 10.13
C GLY A 731 16.66 -1.63 10.87
N PRO A 732 15.61 -0.99 10.34
CA PRO A 732 14.28 -1.02 10.94
C PRO A 732 13.56 -2.36 10.65
N LEU A 733 13.07 -3.03 11.70
CA LEU A 733 12.06 -4.08 11.58
C LEU A 733 10.71 -3.43 11.28
N MET A 734 10.20 -3.59 10.08
CA MET A 734 8.95 -2.99 9.66
C MET A 734 7.77 -3.88 10.04
N ALA A 735 6.62 -3.27 10.31
CA ALA A 735 5.39 -4.01 10.62
C ALA A 735 4.98 -4.98 9.50
N TYR A 736 5.30 -4.69 8.22
CA TYR A 736 5.07 -5.64 7.14
C TYR A 736 5.95 -6.90 7.23
N ASP A 737 7.11 -6.84 7.89
CA ASP A 737 7.99 -7.99 8.05
C ASP A 737 7.35 -9.05 8.96
N LEU A 738 6.41 -8.67 9.84
CA LEU A 738 5.63 -9.60 10.65
C LEU A 738 4.80 -10.56 9.78
N ALA A 739 4.53 -10.19 8.52
CA ALA A 739 3.90 -11.08 7.56
C ALA A 739 4.75 -12.31 7.23
N ARG A 740 6.05 -12.32 7.58
CA ARG A 740 6.96 -13.47 7.40
C ARG A 740 6.80 -14.53 8.50
N LEU A 741 6.17 -14.18 9.63
CA LEU A 741 5.92 -15.12 10.73
C LEU A 741 4.94 -16.22 10.29
N LYS A 742 5.26 -17.47 10.62
CA LYS A 742 4.36 -18.61 10.43
C LYS A 742 3.31 -18.63 11.53
N VAL A 743 3.72 -18.32 12.75
CA VAL A 743 2.90 -18.22 13.95
C VAL A 743 3.30 -16.96 14.71
N ALA A 744 2.37 -16.00 14.82
CA ALA A 744 2.64 -14.80 15.61
C ALA A 744 2.85 -15.13 17.10
N PRO A 745 3.68 -14.34 17.81
CA PRO A 745 3.85 -14.50 19.24
C PRO A 745 2.52 -14.34 19.97
N ARG A 746 2.29 -15.05 21.07
CA ARG A 746 1.00 -14.97 21.78
C ARG A 746 0.83 -13.61 22.47
N HIS A 747 1.88 -13.13 23.13
CA HIS A 747 1.89 -11.86 23.84
C HIS A 747 3.17 -11.08 23.52
N VAL A 748 3.05 -9.76 23.33
CA VAL A 748 4.20 -8.89 23.06
C VAL A 748 4.19 -7.69 24.01
N VAL A 749 5.35 -7.32 24.53
CA VAL A 749 5.60 -6.06 25.23
C VAL A 749 6.49 -5.20 24.33
N LEU A 750 6.02 -4.01 24.01
CA LEU A 750 6.76 -2.99 23.26
C LEU A 750 7.19 -1.89 24.24
N SER A 751 8.44 -1.97 24.70
CA SER A 751 9.10 -0.92 25.49
C SER A 751 9.79 0.05 24.52
N ALA A 752 8.99 0.88 23.85
CA ALA A 752 9.43 1.71 22.74
C ALA A 752 8.64 3.03 22.66
N CYS A 753 9.36 4.16 22.58
CA CYS A 753 8.83 5.48 22.96
C CYS A 753 7.73 6.09 22.07
N ASP A 754 7.52 5.64 20.82
CA ASP A 754 6.51 6.24 19.92
C ASP A 754 5.55 5.21 19.22
N VAL A 755 5.75 3.90 19.38
CA VAL A 755 5.05 2.86 18.57
C VAL A 755 3.67 2.48 19.08
N GLY A 756 3.31 2.86 20.31
CA GLY A 756 1.95 2.67 20.84
C GLY A 756 1.00 3.83 20.53
N GLN A 757 1.47 4.92 19.89
CA GLN A 757 0.59 5.96 19.37
C GLN A 757 -0.22 5.42 18.20
N ALA A 758 -1.45 4.98 18.45
CA ALA A 758 -2.34 4.56 17.38
C ALA A 758 -3.00 5.78 16.71
N THR A 759 -2.57 6.14 15.49
CA THR A 759 -3.35 7.10 14.68
C THR A 759 -4.55 6.40 14.08
N VAL A 760 -5.69 7.06 14.06
CA VAL A 760 -6.92 6.49 13.53
C VAL A 760 -7.44 7.30 12.35
N ARG A 761 -7.62 6.63 11.19
CA ARG A 761 -8.11 7.25 9.96
C ARG A 761 -9.63 7.39 9.90
N ALA A 762 -10.11 8.11 8.87
CA ALA A 762 -11.52 8.19 8.53
C ALA A 762 -12.11 6.78 8.33
N GLY A 763 -13.06 6.38 9.19
CA GLY A 763 -13.58 5.01 9.25
C GLY A 763 -13.28 4.26 10.55
N ASP A 764 -12.60 4.89 11.52
CA ASP A 764 -12.28 4.31 12.84
C ASP A 764 -11.26 3.15 12.77
N GLU A 765 -10.31 3.27 11.84
CA GLU A 765 -9.21 2.35 11.59
C GLU A 765 -8.01 2.65 12.49
N ALA A 766 -7.64 1.75 13.41
CA ALA A 766 -6.43 1.90 14.23
C ALA A 766 -5.17 1.50 13.47
N LEU A 767 -4.19 2.41 13.41
CA LEU A 767 -2.91 2.22 12.74
C LEU A 767 -1.74 2.14 13.72
N GLY A 768 -0.70 1.35 13.42
CA GLY A 768 0.55 1.28 14.20
C GLY A 768 1.12 -0.14 14.34
N PHE A 769 2.34 -0.25 14.84
CA PHE A 769 3.04 -1.55 15.00
C PHE A 769 2.26 -2.52 15.91
N THR A 770 1.65 -1.99 16.98
CA THR A 770 0.72 -2.74 17.85
C THR A 770 -0.43 -3.37 17.06
N ALA A 771 -1.04 -2.61 16.14
CA ALA A 771 -2.10 -3.15 15.30
C ALA A 771 -1.54 -4.26 14.40
N ALA A 772 -0.37 -4.10 13.79
CA ALA A 772 0.24 -5.12 12.93
C ALA A 772 0.45 -6.46 13.66
N LEU A 773 0.91 -6.43 14.91
CA LEU A 773 1.08 -7.62 15.75
C LEU A 773 -0.26 -8.32 16.02
N LEU A 774 -1.29 -7.57 16.42
CA LEU A 774 -2.63 -8.11 16.66
C LEU A 774 -3.24 -8.72 15.38
N HIS A 775 -3.01 -8.10 14.23
CA HIS A 775 -3.44 -8.61 12.93
C HIS A 775 -2.71 -9.89 12.53
N SER A 776 -1.43 -10.01 12.89
CA SER A 776 -0.62 -11.19 12.60
C SER A 776 -1.02 -12.41 13.45
N GLY A 777 -1.83 -12.20 14.49
CA GLY A 777 -2.34 -13.27 15.36
C GLY A 777 -1.94 -13.12 16.83
N THR A 778 -1.18 -12.09 17.18
CA THR A 778 -0.85 -11.79 18.58
C THR A 778 -2.13 -11.53 19.37
N SER A 779 -2.27 -12.17 20.53
CA SER A 779 -3.50 -12.07 21.33
C SER A 779 -3.55 -10.77 22.12
N SER A 780 -2.40 -10.30 22.61
CA SER A 780 -2.31 -9.05 23.36
C SER A 780 -0.95 -8.39 23.25
N VAL A 781 -0.95 -7.06 23.31
CA VAL A 781 0.27 -6.24 23.24
C VAL A 781 0.25 -5.22 24.37
N ILE A 782 1.30 -5.13 25.18
CA ILE A 782 1.54 -3.96 26.04
C ILE A 782 2.36 -2.95 25.25
N ALA A 783 1.87 -1.72 25.12
CA ALA A 783 2.61 -0.63 24.49
C ALA A 783 2.32 0.69 25.19
N SER A 784 3.23 1.65 25.06
CA SER A 784 3.04 2.98 25.62
C SER A 784 2.46 3.97 24.62
N VAL A 785 1.51 4.78 25.07
CA VAL A 785 0.81 5.78 24.23
C VAL A 785 1.39 7.20 24.35
N ALA A 786 2.34 7.40 25.25
CA ALA A 786 3.15 8.61 25.43
C ALA A 786 4.54 8.20 25.91
N ARG A 787 5.49 9.14 26.01
CA ARG A 787 6.82 8.84 26.54
C ARG A 787 6.74 8.37 27.99
N VAL A 788 7.71 7.55 28.39
CA VAL A 788 7.78 7.00 29.75
C VAL A 788 9.18 7.22 30.33
N PRO A 789 9.32 7.55 31.63
CA PRO A 789 10.63 7.65 32.26
C PRO A 789 11.32 6.28 32.36
N ASP A 790 12.57 6.19 31.92
CA ASP A 790 13.33 4.94 31.81
C ASP A 790 13.40 4.15 33.13
N ASP A 791 13.69 4.81 34.25
CA ASP A 791 13.82 4.13 35.55
C ASP A 791 12.49 3.54 36.04
N LEU A 792 11.37 4.22 35.74
CA LEU A 792 10.03 3.76 36.14
C LEU A 792 9.56 2.55 35.31
N VAL A 793 9.90 2.52 34.02
CA VAL A 793 9.58 1.39 33.13
C VAL A 793 10.21 0.10 33.62
N VAL A 794 11.48 0.13 34.03
CA VAL A 794 12.20 -1.07 34.48
C VAL A 794 11.51 -1.71 35.68
N ASP A 795 11.10 -0.89 36.65
CA ASP A 795 10.42 -1.36 37.87
C ASP A 795 9.04 -1.94 37.54
N VAL A 796 8.24 -1.22 36.75
CA VAL A 796 6.90 -1.66 36.35
C VAL A 796 6.97 -2.94 35.52
N MET A 797 7.87 -3.04 34.54
CA MET A 797 8.02 -4.23 33.70
C MET A 797 8.52 -5.44 34.50
N SER A 798 9.38 -5.23 35.50
CA SER A 798 9.82 -6.29 36.39
C SER A 798 8.68 -6.86 37.26
N VAL A 799 7.77 -6.01 37.76
CA VAL A 799 6.55 -6.46 38.47
C VAL A 799 5.59 -7.15 37.51
N TYR A 800 5.40 -6.57 36.33
CA TYR A 800 4.54 -7.08 35.28
C TYR A 800 4.93 -8.50 34.84
N HIS A 801 6.19 -8.72 34.48
CA HIS A 801 6.67 -10.04 34.03
C HIS A 801 6.59 -11.10 35.14
N ARG A 802 6.80 -10.73 36.41
CA ARG A 802 6.57 -11.64 37.55
C ARG A 802 5.11 -12.08 37.65
N ALA A 803 4.17 -11.14 37.51
CA ALA A 803 2.74 -11.45 37.51
C ALA A 803 2.36 -12.35 36.32
N LEU A 804 2.93 -12.12 35.13
CA LEU A 804 2.73 -12.99 33.97
C LEU A 804 3.23 -14.42 34.20
N THR A 805 4.43 -14.58 34.78
CA THR A 805 4.96 -15.92 35.12
C THR A 805 4.11 -16.63 36.18
N ALA A 806 3.46 -15.87 37.06
CA ALA A 806 2.50 -16.39 38.04
C ALA A 806 1.12 -16.73 37.43
N GLY A 807 0.93 -16.52 36.12
CA GLY A 807 -0.28 -16.87 35.39
C GLY A 807 -1.34 -15.77 35.31
N ALA A 808 -1.04 -14.55 35.75
CA ALA A 808 -1.95 -13.41 35.60
C ALA A 808 -2.18 -13.09 34.11
N ALA A 809 -3.39 -12.63 33.79
CA ALA A 809 -3.70 -12.10 32.46
C ALA A 809 -2.96 -10.76 32.25
N PRO A 810 -2.50 -10.43 31.03
CA PRO A 810 -1.81 -9.18 30.72
C PRO A 810 -2.47 -7.90 31.26
N ALA A 811 -3.78 -7.72 31.11
CA ALA A 811 -4.46 -6.51 31.61
C ALA A 811 -4.45 -6.43 33.14
N ARG A 812 -4.56 -7.58 33.81
CA ARG A 812 -4.49 -7.69 35.27
C ARG A 812 -3.07 -7.42 35.78
N ALA A 813 -2.08 -8.06 35.16
CA ALA A 813 -0.67 -7.84 35.48
C ALA A 813 -0.28 -6.37 35.33
N LEU A 814 -0.78 -5.67 34.30
CA LEU A 814 -0.51 -4.25 34.11
C LEU A 814 -1.19 -3.38 35.18
N ALA A 815 -2.44 -3.69 35.52
CA ALA A 815 -3.19 -2.98 36.55
C ALA A 815 -2.55 -3.12 37.94
N ASP A 816 -2.05 -4.31 38.27
CA ASP A 816 -1.35 -4.59 39.54
C ASP A 816 0.06 -3.97 39.56
N ALA A 817 0.74 -3.90 38.40
CA ALA A 817 2.09 -3.34 38.27
C ALA A 817 2.15 -1.81 38.22
N SER A 818 1.03 -1.13 37.95
CA SER A 818 0.96 0.32 37.76
C SER A 818 0.33 1.01 38.98
N PRO A 819 1.11 1.40 40.01
CA PRO A 819 0.56 2.09 41.16
C PRO A 819 -0.02 3.46 40.74
N ALA A 820 -1.08 3.91 41.42
CA ALA A 820 -1.82 5.13 41.05
C ALA A 820 -0.97 6.40 40.91
N ALA A 821 0.18 6.46 41.60
CA ALA A 821 1.11 7.59 41.56
C ALA A 821 2.09 7.57 40.37
N SER A 822 2.24 6.43 39.68
CA SER A 822 3.27 6.25 38.64
C SER A 822 3.00 7.03 37.35
N ARG A 823 1.75 7.46 37.10
CA ARG A 823 1.33 8.16 35.86
C ARG A 823 1.83 7.50 34.58
N ILE A 824 1.99 6.17 34.59
CA ILE A 824 2.60 5.44 33.48
C ILE A 824 1.60 5.28 32.32
N PRO A 825 1.90 5.75 31.09
CA PRO A 825 0.97 5.70 29.97
C PRO A 825 1.06 4.36 29.22
N LEU A 826 1.01 3.25 29.95
CA LEU A 826 0.98 1.90 29.36
C LEU A 826 -0.45 1.43 29.16
N VAL A 827 -0.68 0.76 28.03
CA VAL A 827 -1.99 0.23 27.64
C VAL A 827 -1.87 -1.23 27.24
N CYS A 828 -2.81 -2.05 27.70
CA CYS A 828 -2.96 -3.44 27.28
C CYS A 828 -3.90 -3.52 26.08
N PHE A 829 -3.35 -3.73 24.88
CA PHE A 829 -4.10 -3.87 23.64
C PHE A 829 -4.48 -5.33 23.34
N GLY A 830 -5.61 -5.54 22.66
CA GLY A 830 -6.04 -6.85 22.16
C GLY A 830 -7.05 -7.55 23.06
N ALA A 831 -6.72 -8.76 23.51
CA ALA A 831 -7.56 -9.64 24.34
C ALA A 831 -6.88 -10.01 25.67
N GLY A 832 -5.94 -9.18 26.11
CA GLY A 832 -5.11 -9.40 27.30
C GLY A 832 -5.86 -9.29 28.61
#